data_AF-A0A6A3NMU4-F1
#
_entry.id   AF-A0A6A3NMU4-F1
#
_cell.length_a   1.000
_cell.length_b   1.000
_cell.length_c   1.000
_cell.angle_alpha   90.00
_cell.angle_beta   90.00
_cell.angle_gamma   90.00
#
_symmetry.space_group_name_H-M   'P 1'
#
loop_
_entity.id
_entity.type
_entity.pdbx_description
1 polymer ?
#
loop_
_entity_poly.entity_id
_entity_poly.type
_entity_poly.pdbx_seq_one_letter_code
_entity_poly.pdbx_strand_id
1 'polypeptide(L)'
;MSQSWAWWSLGVALAAALSPGFNDPMPYYTYPLLEILHPMNDMLLAHTELQVEIEVRGELLSGGLHRSRVCVLMQPAYVPPDVTLDQGAGDLDESCFDQSLNYTTFHVAGLVPGLSYALTVGLETAGNMVALSTRTFSVGSILLPGVDGRLSVDDALEAGARLHNARDRVTASRIYRYVLEIFPDHPQAQHLLGRALYQDGGSQQALKYLHRAVQANESDENIHNSLGICLKSVGRVDEAIRHYRRALELNPMQAQASINLGDAMQSQGKWEDALKEYSKVAKTPMYVLESHTDPGKAENLAKDATGRMCELIRVTDGWYHADRCLNEALERWPDEPVFHNDRGNLLANAGQFETALDEYQRSSDLGLLAGKLNLADTLEALGETQKCIDMYEKILGQEFVDRFHPRTRIMVMKATVLPRVLPSTQKGIDDSRDRFEREVETLLHNLDSLDKTEVDPNRVSFSTGITLTAHNRNNPSYGIVPLPYTQRSEDISRPAIGPRRLRVGFVSRYMFNSAVGLYMSELIPMFDREKYEIIVFAIGQSKSMKVVKEVEAITETIIALPKDVKIAREEIRAWNMDVLIYPELGMDKTTYFVSLDRLAKVQAVWWGNADTSGVPTMDYYLTSEYEHENFSSHYSEAVYQFRGMGIFHKLPALPKKDVSRDQVRRAIEERFDIPSDFHFYLAIESIIHIHPDFDVALAKIFKADEKAHIFLLSTSNRKVWRSQLQERMESASVDPRRLHFLTDVDQKQESMLMRSADAVVASLHMTRPRASLQAFAAGVPVVTFPNELWASRITYGFYHQMGISDLVANSLDEYVELAVKLATDMTFHKKMEQLIKRNRSKLSEDEQAVKEWEKFFDFAGHQIFPSGEQYPGSNWELGRTTGLEGIDDSSQVGGAEDMVEWSSVENADGTTFEWMPVEKE
;
A
#
# COMPACT_ATOMS: atom_id res chain seq x y z
N MET A 1 -3.74 37.30 73.50
CA MET A 1 -4.30 37.09 72.15
C MET A 1 -5.01 35.75 72.20
N SER A 2 -6.30 35.55 71.95
CA SER A 2 -7.45 36.40 71.65
C SER A 2 -8.69 35.71 72.27
N GLN A 3 -9.16 36.15 73.44
CA GLN A 3 -10.43 35.66 74.04
C GLN A 3 -11.67 36.43 73.52
N SER A 4 -11.48 37.46 72.69
CA SER A 4 -12.55 38.33 72.19
C SER A 4 -13.33 37.74 71.00
N TRP A 5 -12.69 36.94 70.14
CA TRP A 5 -13.32 36.37 68.93
C TRP A 5 -14.29 35.21 69.25
N ALA A 6 -13.95 34.37 70.23
CA ALA A 6 -14.75 33.20 70.61
C ALA A 6 -16.17 33.54 71.12
N TRP A 7 -16.36 34.73 71.70
CA TRP A 7 -17.67 35.19 72.16
C TRP A 7 -18.54 35.77 71.03
N TRP A 8 -17.93 36.22 69.93
CA TRP A 8 -18.65 36.76 68.77
C TRP A 8 -19.03 35.66 67.77
N SER A 9 -18.15 34.68 67.54
CA SER A 9 -18.46 33.51 66.68
C SER A 9 -19.57 32.63 67.28
N LEU A 10 -19.61 32.43 68.61
CA LEU A 10 -20.74 31.77 69.29
C LEU A 10 -22.03 32.60 69.23
N GLY A 11 -21.94 33.93 69.25
CA GLY A 11 -23.10 34.82 69.18
C GLY A 11 -23.81 34.80 67.82
N VAL A 12 -23.06 34.69 66.73
CA VAL A 12 -23.61 34.60 65.36
C VAL A 12 -24.20 33.21 65.09
N ALA A 13 -23.58 32.14 65.61
CA ALA A 13 -24.11 30.78 65.49
C ALA A 13 -25.44 30.58 66.25
N LEU A 14 -25.63 31.24 67.41
CA LEU A 14 -26.90 31.19 68.14
C LEU A 14 -28.00 32.04 67.49
N ALA A 15 -27.66 33.14 66.82
CA ALA A 15 -28.62 34.01 66.14
C ALA A 15 -29.21 33.37 64.87
N ALA A 16 -28.44 32.55 64.16
CA ALA A 16 -28.91 31.83 62.97
C ALA A 16 -29.88 30.67 63.29
N ALA A 17 -29.81 30.09 64.50
CA ALA A 17 -30.64 28.94 64.89
C ALA A 17 -32.04 29.33 65.42
N LEU A 18 -32.33 30.62 65.63
CA LEU A 18 -33.61 31.11 66.15
C LEU A 18 -34.20 32.18 65.23
N SER A 19 -34.80 31.77 64.12
CA SER A 19 -35.66 32.64 63.31
C SER A 19 -36.93 31.89 62.86
N PRO A 20 -38.09 32.08 63.52
CA PRO A 20 -39.38 31.89 62.88
C PRO A 20 -39.74 33.13 62.06
N GLY A 21 -40.41 32.89 60.92
CA GLY A 21 -40.51 33.81 59.80
C GLY A 21 -41.07 35.21 60.07
N PHE A 22 -40.66 36.14 59.21
CA PHE A 22 -41.33 37.42 59.01
C PHE A 22 -41.36 37.74 57.51
N ASN A 23 -42.58 37.81 56.98
CA ASN A 23 -42.93 38.46 55.72
C ASN A 23 -43.02 39.98 55.97
N ASP A 24 -42.11 40.77 55.42
CA ASP A 24 -42.43 41.96 54.61
C ASP A 24 -41.15 42.61 54.03
N PRO A 25 -41.20 43.23 52.83
CA PRO A 25 -40.03 43.71 52.12
C PRO A 25 -39.67 45.16 52.52
N MET A 26 -38.41 45.40 52.88
CA MET A 26 -37.85 46.76 53.02
C MET A 26 -36.86 47.05 51.88
N PRO A 27 -36.96 48.22 51.21
CA PRO A 27 -36.09 48.60 50.10
C PRO A 27 -34.86 49.43 50.55
N TYR A 28 -33.89 49.51 49.64
CA TYR A 28 -32.58 50.22 49.63
C TYR A 28 -31.35 49.38 49.99
N TYR A 29 -30.55 49.09 48.96
CA TYR A 29 -29.21 48.52 49.00
C TYR A 29 -28.29 49.31 49.97
N THR A 30 -28.12 48.83 51.20
CA THR A 30 -26.95 49.16 52.01
C THR A 30 -25.77 48.33 51.47
N TYR A 31 -24.86 48.98 50.75
CA TYR A 31 -23.59 48.36 50.36
C TYR A 31 -22.75 48.10 51.62
N PRO A 32 -22.21 46.88 51.81
CA PRO A 32 -21.39 46.57 52.98
C PRO A 32 -20.07 47.35 52.94
N LEU A 33 -19.57 47.72 54.12
CA LEU A 33 -18.32 48.47 54.29
C LEU A 33 -17.07 47.65 53.88
N LEU A 34 -17.19 46.33 53.93
CA LEU A 34 -16.15 45.33 53.68
C LEU A 34 -16.78 44.17 52.90
N GLU A 35 -16.19 43.78 51.78
CA GLU A 35 -16.68 42.70 50.93
C GLU A 35 -15.53 41.77 50.50
N ILE A 36 -15.73 40.46 50.64
CA ILE A 36 -14.88 39.45 50.03
C ILE A 36 -15.41 39.20 48.61
N LEU A 37 -14.62 39.58 47.61
CA LEU A 37 -14.92 39.41 46.19
C LEU A 37 -14.53 38.00 45.71
N HIS A 38 -13.40 37.48 46.19
CA HIS A 38 -12.95 36.11 45.93
C HIS A 38 -12.40 35.51 47.24
N PRO A 39 -12.78 34.28 47.64
CA PRO A 39 -13.76 33.39 47.01
C PRO A 39 -15.21 33.83 47.17
N MET A 40 -16.01 33.47 46.17
CA MET A 40 -17.47 33.55 46.28
C MET A 40 -17.96 32.52 47.30
N ASN A 41 -19.15 32.77 47.86
CA ASN A 41 -19.75 31.81 48.78
C ASN A 41 -20.06 30.50 48.06
N ASP A 42 -19.73 29.38 48.71
CA ASP A 42 -19.91 28.01 48.23
C ASP A 42 -19.16 27.72 46.91
N MET A 43 -18.09 28.49 46.66
CA MET A 43 -17.17 28.24 45.54
C MET A 43 -16.47 26.90 45.72
N LEU A 44 -16.43 26.10 44.64
CA LEU A 44 -15.65 24.87 44.57
C LEU A 44 -14.35 25.13 43.81
N LEU A 45 -13.22 25.08 44.51
CA LEU A 45 -11.89 25.27 43.92
C LEU A 45 -11.40 23.99 43.24
N ALA A 46 -10.93 24.11 42.01
CA ALA A 46 -10.26 22.98 41.33
C ALA A 46 -8.81 22.78 41.82
N HIS A 47 -8.19 23.83 42.36
CA HIS A 47 -6.79 23.85 42.77
C HIS A 47 -6.65 23.95 44.29
N THR A 48 -5.46 23.59 44.80
CA THR A 48 -5.09 23.70 46.22
C THR A 48 -4.55 25.09 46.59
N GLU A 49 -4.82 26.08 45.75
CA GLU A 49 -4.39 27.47 45.88
C GLU A 49 -5.58 28.41 45.67
N LEU A 50 -5.57 29.54 46.36
CA LEU A 50 -6.63 30.55 46.33
C LEU A 50 -6.05 31.95 46.41
N GLN A 51 -6.37 32.79 45.43
CA GLN A 51 -6.20 34.23 45.54
C GLN A 51 -7.42 34.81 46.26
N VAL A 52 -7.20 35.44 47.41
CA VAL A 52 -8.24 36.13 48.16
C VAL A 52 -8.24 37.59 47.76
N GLU A 53 -9.42 38.11 47.49
CA GLU A 53 -9.63 39.47 47.04
C GLU A 53 -10.70 40.16 47.88
N ILE A 54 -10.33 41.28 48.48
CA ILE A 54 -11.16 42.00 49.46
C ILE A 54 -11.29 43.46 49.02
N GLU A 55 -12.51 43.95 48.94
CA GLU A 55 -12.83 45.36 48.76
C GLU A 55 -13.20 46.00 50.11
N VAL A 56 -12.61 47.17 50.39
CA VAL A 56 -12.91 48.00 51.56
C VAL A 56 -13.37 49.37 51.08
N ARG A 57 -14.59 49.77 51.44
CA ARG A 57 -15.19 51.04 50.99
C ARG A 57 -14.90 52.17 51.98
N GLY A 58 -13.66 52.66 51.95
CA GLY A 58 -13.15 53.66 52.88
C GLY A 58 -13.92 54.99 52.91
N GLU A 59 -14.67 55.32 51.86
CA GLU A 59 -15.52 56.52 51.76
C GLU A 59 -16.74 56.51 52.69
N LEU A 60 -17.13 55.33 53.17
CA LEU A 60 -18.23 55.16 54.13
C LEU A 60 -17.79 55.32 55.60
N LEU A 61 -16.48 55.51 55.84
CA LEU A 61 -15.91 55.78 57.17
C LEU A 61 -15.77 57.28 57.42
N SER A 62 -16.23 57.75 58.59
CA SER A 62 -16.17 59.17 58.99
C SER A 62 -14.76 59.77 59.14
N GLY A 63 -13.69 59.00 58.90
CA GLY A 63 -12.29 59.42 58.93
C GLY A 63 -11.39 58.78 57.86
N GLY A 64 -11.96 58.14 56.83
CA GLY A 64 -11.22 57.35 55.83
C GLY A 64 -10.54 56.11 56.42
N LEU A 65 -9.62 55.49 55.68
CA LEU A 65 -8.92 54.25 56.09
C LEU A 65 -7.77 54.47 57.09
N HIS A 66 -7.59 55.68 57.63
CA HIS A 66 -6.49 55.97 58.56
C HIS A 66 -6.56 55.10 59.84
N ARG A 67 -5.47 54.38 60.13
CA ARG A 67 -5.37 53.40 61.23
C ARG A 67 -6.39 52.25 61.15
N SER A 68 -6.73 51.83 59.92
CA SER A 68 -7.52 50.64 59.68
C SER A 68 -6.64 49.46 59.32
N ARG A 69 -7.02 48.25 59.73
CA ARG A 69 -6.38 46.98 59.39
C ARG A 69 -7.42 46.00 58.90
N VAL A 70 -7.05 45.18 57.91
CA VAL A 70 -7.83 44.02 57.49
C VAL A 70 -7.23 42.80 58.18
N CYS A 71 -8.01 42.18 59.07
CA CYS A 71 -7.64 40.96 59.78
C CYS A 71 -8.35 39.76 59.15
N VAL A 72 -7.59 38.71 58.87
CA VAL A 72 -8.05 37.50 58.20
C VAL A 72 -7.89 36.31 59.12
N LEU A 73 -8.91 35.46 59.16
CA LEU A 73 -8.92 34.17 59.81
C LEU A 73 -9.52 33.14 58.84
N MET A 74 -8.82 32.04 58.59
CA MET A 74 -9.34 30.93 57.77
C MET A 74 -9.24 29.64 58.55
N GLN A 75 -10.36 28.92 58.65
CA GLN A 75 -10.44 27.69 59.42
C GLN A 75 -11.27 26.62 58.68
N PRO A 76 -11.05 25.32 58.93
CA PRO A 76 -11.90 24.26 58.41
C PRO A 76 -13.35 24.43 58.89
N ALA A 77 -14.27 24.59 57.94
CA ALA A 77 -15.73 24.63 58.16
C ALA A 77 -16.33 23.22 58.13
N TYR A 78 -15.80 22.33 57.30
CA TYR A 78 -16.19 20.92 57.22
C TYR A 78 -14.98 20.06 56.84
N VAL A 79 -14.78 18.99 57.61
CA VAL A 79 -13.74 17.97 57.39
C VAL A 79 -14.45 16.65 57.09
N PRO A 80 -14.28 16.08 55.88
CA PRO A 80 -14.85 14.78 55.57
C PRO A 80 -14.32 13.67 56.50
N PRO A 81 -15.11 12.61 56.79
CA PRO A 81 -14.70 11.53 57.69
C PRO A 81 -13.44 10.77 57.24
N ASP A 82 -13.16 10.81 55.94
CA ASP A 82 -12.03 10.16 55.28
C ASP A 82 -10.76 11.04 55.21
N VAL A 83 -10.77 12.21 55.86
CA VAL A 83 -9.63 13.13 55.93
C VAL A 83 -9.09 13.20 57.35
N THR A 84 -7.77 13.00 57.50
CA THR A 84 -7.05 13.21 58.76
C THR A 84 -6.22 14.48 58.66
N LEU A 85 -6.41 15.43 59.59
CA LEU A 85 -5.62 16.68 59.64
C LEU A 85 -4.52 16.56 60.68
N ASP A 86 -3.28 16.85 60.29
CA ASP A 86 -2.18 17.06 61.22
C ASP A 86 -2.43 18.34 62.06
N GLN A 87 -1.87 18.44 63.26
CA GLN A 87 -2.09 19.60 64.13
C GLN A 87 -1.64 20.91 63.44
N GLY A 88 -2.61 21.80 63.15
CA GLY A 88 -2.38 23.08 62.46
C GLY A 88 -2.52 23.04 60.93
N ALA A 89 -2.82 21.87 60.34
CA ALA A 89 -3.04 21.77 58.90
C ALA A 89 -4.38 22.38 58.49
N GLY A 90 -4.34 23.43 57.66
CA GLY A 90 -5.52 24.11 57.12
C GLY A 90 -6.01 25.32 57.91
N ASP A 91 -5.39 25.66 59.03
CA ASP A 91 -5.66 26.92 59.72
C ASP A 91 -4.70 28.01 59.22
N LEU A 92 -5.22 29.18 58.86
CA LEU A 92 -4.45 30.42 58.82
C LEU A 92 -4.67 31.16 60.13
N ASP A 93 -3.62 31.24 60.95
CA ASP A 93 -3.60 32.06 62.16
C ASP A 93 -3.98 33.51 61.85
N GLU A 94 -4.69 34.16 62.78
CA GLU A 94 -5.18 35.53 62.67
C GLU A 94 -4.06 36.47 62.20
N SER A 95 -4.19 36.95 60.96
CA SER A 95 -3.19 37.79 60.29
C SER A 95 -3.81 39.14 59.94
N CYS A 96 -3.25 40.22 60.46
CA CYS A 96 -3.74 41.59 60.24
C CYS A 96 -2.79 42.40 59.37
N PHE A 97 -3.33 43.04 58.34
CA PHE A 97 -2.60 43.85 57.37
C PHE A 97 -3.05 45.31 57.46
N ASP A 98 -2.10 46.26 57.46
CA ASP A 98 -2.43 47.69 57.46
C ASP A 98 -3.17 48.08 56.16
N GLN A 99 -4.35 48.68 56.29
CA GLN A 99 -5.21 49.02 55.16
C GLN A 99 -4.97 50.46 54.72
N SER A 100 -4.42 50.64 53.51
CA SER A 100 -4.16 51.97 52.92
C SER A 100 -4.88 52.22 51.59
N LEU A 101 -5.34 51.16 50.92
CA LEU A 101 -6.09 51.21 49.66
C LEU A 101 -7.49 50.63 49.85
N ASN A 102 -8.37 50.81 48.87
CA ASN A 102 -9.72 50.21 48.90
C ASN A 102 -9.72 48.72 48.54
N TYR A 103 -8.55 48.10 48.32
CA TYR A 103 -8.42 46.70 47.93
C TYR A 103 -7.28 46.01 48.66
N THR A 104 -7.46 44.72 48.97
CA THR A 104 -6.43 43.85 49.55
C THR A 104 -6.47 42.50 48.86
N THR A 105 -5.32 42.08 48.35
CA THR A 105 -5.10 40.75 47.77
C THR A 105 -4.03 40.00 48.53
N PHE A 106 -4.25 38.70 48.76
CA PHE A 106 -3.21 37.79 49.19
C PHE A 106 -3.44 36.39 48.64
N HIS A 107 -2.38 35.58 48.63
CA HIS A 107 -2.40 34.24 48.08
C HIS A 107 -2.30 33.22 49.20
N VAL A 108 -3.16 32.20 49.14
CA VAL A 108 -3.19 31.07 50.06
C VAL A 108 -2.85 29.81 49.26
N ALA A 109 -1.81 29.09 49.71
CA ALA A 109 -1.38 27.83 49.11
C ALA A 109 -1.48 26.70 50.13
N GLY A 110 -1.47 25.46 49.64
CA GLY A 110 -1.48 24.26 50.49
C GLY A 110 -2.85 23.94 51.08
N LEU A 111 -3.93 24.34 50.42
CA LEU A 111 -5.29 23.97 50.82
C LEU A 111 -5.50 22.45 50.63
N VAL A 112 -6.17 21.81 51.59
CA VAL A 112 -6.29 20.34 51.61
C VAL A 112 -7.48 19.90 50.74
N PRO A 113 -7.30 18.99 49.77
CA PRO A 113 -8.39 18.49 48.92
C PRO A 113 -9.55 17.89 49.72
N GLY A 114 -10.78 18.31 49.41
CA GLY A 114 -12.00 17.82 50.02
C GLY A 114 -12.45 18.57 51.28
N LEU A 115 -11.62 19.47 51.83
CA LEU A 115 -12.04 20.32 52.94
C LEU A 115 -12.91 21.47 52.48
N SER A 116 -13.82 21.91 53.36
CA SER A 116 -14.44 23.22 53.25
C SER A 116 -13.83 24.17 54.27
N TYR A 117 -13.56 25.40 53.84
CA TYR A 117 -12.97 26.47 54.66
C TYR A 117 -13.99 27.58 54.87
N ALA A 118 -13.98 28.17 56.07
CA ALA A 118 -14.61 29.45 56.35
C ALA A 118 -13.53 30.52 56.41
N LEU A 119 -13.56 31.45 55.46
CA LEU A 119 -12.72 32.64 55.42
C LEU A 119 -13.49 33.79 56.07
N THR A 120 -13.03 34.24 57.24
CA THR A 120 -13.57 35.41 57.92
C THR A 120 -12.59 36.56 57.80
N VAL A 121 -13.06 37.66 57.23
CA VAL A 121 -12.32 38.91 57.08
C VAL A 121 -13.01 39.95 57.93
N GLY A 122 -12.24 40.69 58.72
CA GLY A 122 -12.74 41.77 59.52
C GLY A 122 -11.94 43.05 59.30
N LEU A 123 -12.65 44.18 59.32
CA LEU A 123 -12.06 45.52 59.27
C LEU A 123 -11.98 46.06 60.69
N GLU A 124 -10.76 46.29 61.16
CA GLU A 124 -10.48 46.88 62.46
C GLU A 124 -10.06 48.34 62.29
N THR A 125 -10.67 49.27 63.00
CA THR A 125 -10.26 50.68 63.03
C THR A 125 -10.05 51.12 64.47
N ALA A 126 -8.86 51.65 64.77
CA ALA A 126 -8.50 52.15 66.11
C ALA A 126 -8.75 51.15 67.26
N GLY A 127 -8.53 49.86 67.03
CA GLY A 127 -8.69 48.81 68.04
C GLY A 127 -10.08 48.16 68.10
N ASN A 128 -11.03 48.60 67.29
CA ASN A 128 -12.41 48.07 67.26
C ASN A 128 -12.74 47.47 65.90
N MET A 129 -13.39 46.30 65.90
CA MET A 129 -13.97 45.70 64.70
C MET A 129 -15.18 46.52 64.25
N VAL A 130 -15.12 47.10 63.04
CA VAL A 130 -16.17 47.96 62.49
C VAL A 130 -16.96 47.29 61.36
N ALA A 131 -16.40 46.25 60.72
CA ALA A 131 -17.12 45.39 59.78
C ALA A 131 -16.54 43.97 59.78
N LEU A 132 -17.36 43.00 59.39
CA LEU A 132 -16.98 41.59 59.26
C LEU A 132 -17.70 40.99 58.05
N SER A 133 -16.98 40.17 57.29
CA SER A 133 -17.48 39.43 56.14
C SER A 133 -16.94 38.01 56.22
N THR A 134 -17.80 37.01 56.02
CA THR A 134 -17.40 35.61 55.99
C THR A 134 -17.86 34.96 54.69
N ARG A 135 -16.99 34.12 54.11
CA ARG A 135 -17.30 33.28 52.96
C ARG A 135 -16.94 31.83 53.27
N THR A 136 -17.79 30.91 52.87
CA THR A 136 -17.48 29.47 52.83
C THR A 136 -17.06 29.08 51.42
N PHE A 137 -16.07 28.22 51.28
CA PHE A 137 -15.68 27.61 50.01
C PHE A 137 -15.14 26.21 50.25
N SER A 138 -15.13 25.38 49.21
CA SER A 138 -14.65 24.00 49.29
C SER A 138 -13.52 23.77 48.31
N VAL A 139 -12.54 22.96 48.69
CA VAL A 139 -11.50 22.47 47.78
C VAL A 139 -12.00 21.17 47.16
N GLY A 140 -12.08 21.15 45.84
CA GLY A 140 -12.42 19.95 45.09
C GLY A 140 -11.45 18.82 45.33
N SER A 141 -11.95 17.60 45.30
CA SER A 141 -11.15 16.40 45.42
C SER A 141 -11.68 15.30 44.53
N ILE A 142 -10.77 14.50 43.98
CA ILE A 142 -11.10 13.30 43.20
C ILE A 142 -10.85 12.07 44.08
N LEU A 143 -11.85 11.19 44.16
CA LEU A 143 -11.73 9.87 44.76
C LEU A 143 -11.57 8.83 43.64
N LEU A 144 -10.37 8.31 43.48
CA LEU A 144 -10.09 7.27 42.50
C LEU A 144 -10.23 5.88 43.14
N PRO A 145 -10.95 4.92 42.52
CA PRO A 145 -11.05 3.57 43.04
C PRO A 145 -9.66 2.91 43.20
N GLY A 146 -9.33 2.46 44.41
CA GLY A 146 -8.07 1.77 44.73
C GLY A 146 -6.88 2.69 45.02
N VAL A 147 -7.10 4.00 45.12
CA VAL A 147 -6.11 4.97 45.63
C VAL A 147 -6.53 5.39 47.02
N ASP A 148 -5.62 5.26 47.98
CA ASP A 148 -5.86 5.72 49.35
C ASP A 148 -5.77 7.26 49.42
N GLY A 149 -6.86 7.89 49.87
CA GLY A 149 -6.94 9.33 50.08
C GLY A 149 -7.59 10.13 48.94
N ARG A 150 -7.83 11.41 49.22
CA ARG A 150 -8.40 12.39 48.29
C ARG A 150 -7.28 13.05 47.50
N LEU A 151 -7.36 13.00 46.17
CA LEU A 151 -6.43 13.71 45.29
C LEU A 151 -6.96 15.11 44.96
N SER A 152 -6.06 16.07 44.77
CA SER A 152 -6.42 17.31 44.08
C SER A 152 -6.83 17.02 42.62
N VAL A 153 -7.48 17.97 41.97
CA VAL A 153 -7.80 17.82 40.54
C VAL A 153 -6.52 17.69 39.71
N ASP A 154 -5.50 18.49 40.03
CA ASP A 154 -4.22 18.49 39.33
C ASP A 154 -3.49 17.14 39.48
N ASP A 155 -3.44 16.59 40.69
CA ASP A 155 -2.83 15.26 40.94
C ASP A 155 -3.57 14.14 40.19
N ALA A 156 -4.90 14.21 40.14
CA ALA A 156 -5.70 13.25 39.40
C ALA A 156 -5.44 13.36 37.88
N LEU A 157 -5.37 14.57 37.33
CA LEU A 157 -5.04 14.78 35.92
C LEU A 157 -3.63 14.33 35.59
N GLU A 158 -2.66 14.56 36.49
CA GLU A 158 -1.29 14.09 36.32
C GLU A 158 -1.22 12.56 36.33
N ALA A 159 -1.89 11.90 37.28
CA ALA A 159 -2.00 10.44 37.32
C ALA A 159 -2.63 9.88 36.03
N GLY A 160 -3.70 10.51 35.55
CA GLY A 160 -4.32 10.19 34.27
C GLY A 160 -3.34 10.36 33.10
N ALA A 161 -2.59 11.47 33.04
CA ALA A 161 -1.61 11.73 31.99
C ALA A 161 -0.44 10.73 31.99
N ARG A 162 0.04 10.30 33.16
CA ARG A 162 1.06 9.24 33.27
C ARG A 162 0.54 7.92 32.70
N LEU A 163 -0.68 7.51 33.03
CA LEU A 163 -1.32 6.30 32.47
C LEU A 163 -1.57 6.42 30.97
N HIS A 164 -1.99 7.60 30.51
CA HIS A 164 -2.18 7.89 29.09
C HIS A 164 -0.86 7.74 28.32
N ASN A 165 0.24 8.28 28.86
CA ASN A 165 1.58 8.13 28.30
C ASN A 165 2.08 6.67 28.34
N ALA A 166 1.69 5.89 29.36
CA ALA A 166 1.94 4.46 29.46
C ALA A 166 1.03 3.60 28.56
N ARG A 167 0.22 4.23 27.70
CA ARG A 167 -0.76 3.61 26.78
C ARG A 167 -1.96 2.92 27.43
N ASP A 168 -2.15 3.06 28.75
CA ASP A 168 -3.40 2.69 29.42
C ASP A 168 -4.46 3.79 29.26
N ARG A 169 -4.94 3.93 28.03
CA ARG A 169 -5.91 4.97 27.63
C ARG A 169 -7.28 4.76 28.25
N VAL A 170 -7.65 3.52 28.57
CA VAL A 170 -8.94 3.18 29.15
C VAL A 170 -9.02 3.71 30.58
N THR A 171 -8.00 3.42 31.40
CA THR A 171 -7.92 3.92 32.78
C THR A 171 -7.74 5.43 32.82
N ALA A 172 -6.88 5.99 31.95
CA ALA A 172 -6.71 7.44 31.86
C ALA A 172 -8.02 8.16 31.52
N SER A 173 -8.76 7.67 30.52
CA SER A 173 -10.06 8.25 30.13
C SER A 173 -11.08 8.19 31.25
N ARG A 174 -11.03 7.16 32.10
CA ARG A 174 -11.90 7.05 33.27
C ARG A 174 -11.57 8.10 34.32
N ILE A 175 -10.28 8.35 34.59
CA ILE A 175 -9.83 9.41 35.51
C ILE A 175 -10.29 10.78 35.02
N TYR A 176 -10.09 11.08 33.73
CA TYR A 176 -10.55 12.35 33.15
C TYR A 176 -12.06 12.51 33.24
N ARG A 177 -12.84 11.43 33.06
CA ARG A 177 -14.29 11.46 33.26
C ARG A 177 -14.68 11.76 34.71
N TYR A 178 -14.01 11.17 35.70
CA TYR A 178 -14.27 11.50 37.11
C TYR A 178 -14.02 12.97 37.43
N VAL A 179 -12.95 13.55 36.88
CA VAL A 179 -12.70 15.00 37.01
C VAL A 179 -13.86 15.80 36.40
N LEU A 180 -14.35 15.40 35.23
CA LEU A 180 -15.45 16.08 34.53
C LEU A 180 -16.84 15.85 35.16
N GLU A 181 -17.02 14.84 36.02
CA GLU A 181 -18.25 14.67 36.80
C GLU A 181 -18.37 15.75 37.90
N ILE A 182 -17.23 16.16 38.46
CA ILE A 182 -17.16 17.18 39.52
C ILE A 182 -16.96 18.59 38.93
N PHE A 183 -16.14 18.70 37.87
CA PHE A 183 -15.83 19.94 37.17
C PHE A 183 -16.16 19.81 35.67
N PRO A 184 -17.45 19.94 35.26
CA PRO A 184 -17.88 19.67 33.88
C PRO A 184 -17.16 20.47 32.80
N ASP A 185 -16.71 21.69 33.13
CA ASP A 185 -16.08 22.63 32.21
C ASP A 185 -14.57 22.79 32.43
N HIS A 186 -13.92 21.83 33.11
CA HIS A 186 -12.48 21.88 33.32
C HIS A 186 -11.71 21.72 31.99
N PRO A 187 -10.99 22.75 31.50
CA PRO A 187 -10.45 22.78 30.14
C PRO A 187 -9.43 21.65 29.89
N GLN A 188 -8.50 21.44 30.83
CA GLN A 188 -7.46 20.43 30.70
C GLN A 188 -8.01 18.99 30.73
N ALA A 189 -8.99 18.69 31.59
CA ALA A 189 -9.63 17.38 31.65
C ALA A 189 -10.39 17.08 30.34
N GLN A 190 -11.09 18.07 29.78
CA GLN A 190 -11.76 17.95 28.48
C GLN A 190 -10.74 17.72 27.35
N HIS A 191 -9.63 18.47 27.35
CA HIS A 191 -8.56 18.32 26.37
C HIS A 191 -7.92 16.93 26.41
N LEU A 192 -7.51 16.47 27.60
CA LEU A 192 -6.88 15.17 27.80
C LEU A 192 -7.82 14.01 27.46
N LEU A 193 -9.10 14.08 27.85
CA LEU A 193 -10.11 13.10 27.45
C LEU A 193 -10.32 13.08 25.94
N GLY A 194 -10.42 14.26 25.30
CA GLY A 194 -10.52 14.38 23.85
C GLY A 194 -9.34 13.74 23.13
N ARG A 195 -8.11 13.97 23.60
CA ARG A 195 -6.90 13.32 23.06
C ARG A 195 -6.91 11.81 23.25
N ALA A 196 -7.31 11.32 24.42
CA ALA A 196 -7.37 9.88 24.70
C ALA A 196 -8.39 9.17 23.79
N LEU A 197 -9.59 9.75 23.63
CA LEU A 197 -10.64 9.24 22.73
C LEU A 197 -10.21 9.25 21.26
N TYR A 198 -9.53 10.32 20.82
CA TYR A 198 -9.02 10.40 19.46
C TYR A 198 -8.04 9.27 19.17
N GLN A 199 -7.10 9.01 20.10
CA GLN A 199 -6.11 7.94 19.96
C GLN A 199 -6.72 6.53 20.03
N ASP A 200 -7.94 6.39 20.56
CA ASP A 200 -8.71 5.15 20.59
C ASP A 200 -9.60 4.97 19.34
N GLY A 201 -9.52 5.88 18.36
CA GLY A 201 -10.30 5.86 17.12
C GLY A 201 -11.67 6.55 17.21
N GLY A 202 -12.02 7.09 18.38
CA GLY A 202 -13.29 7.79 18.64
C GLY A 202 -13.30 9.25 18.17
N SER A 203 -12.94 9.54 16.91
CA SER A 203 -12.74 10.91 16.41
C SER A 203 -13.95 11.82 16.57
N GLN A 204 -15.18 11.32 16.35
CA GLN A 204 -16.40 12.12 16.53
C GLN A 204 -16.66 12.47 18.01
N GLN A 205 -16.37 11.54 18.92
CA GLN A 205 -16.55 11.76 20.35
C GLN A 205 -15.48 12.70 20.91
N ALA A 206 -14.23 12.56 20.44
CA ALA A 206 -13.12 13.44 20.76
C ALA A 206 -13.42 14.91 20.39
N LEU A 207 -14.01 15.13 19.22
CA LEU A 207 -14.37 16.46 18.72
C LEU A 207 -15.28 17.23 19.70
N LYS A 208 -16.25 16.54 20.32
CA LYS A 208 -17.15 17.14 21.32
C LYS A 208 -16.39 17.70 22.52
N TYR A 209 -15.45 16.93 23.07
CA TYR A 209 -14.68 17.35 24.24
C TYR A 209 -13.63 18.41 23.88
N LEU A 210 -12.98 18.29 22.72
CA LEU A 210 -11.99 19.29 22.26
C LEU A 210 -12.62 20.65 21.94
N HIS A 211 -13.85 20.69 21.41
CA HIS A 211 -14.58 21.95 21.23
C HIS A 211 -14.91 22.63 22.55
N ARG A 212 -15.39 21.86 23.54
CA ARG A 212 -15.66 22.39 24.88
C ARG A 212 -14.38 22.89 25.55
N ALA A 213 -13.27 22.17 25.37
CA ALA A 213 -11.97 22.56 25.92
C ALA A 213 -11.51 23.92 25.38
N VAL A 214 -11.70 24.18 24.07
CA VAL A 214 -11.42 25.51 23.48
C VAL A 214 -12.36 26.57 24.04
N GLN A 215 -13.65 26.28 24.20
CA GLN A 215 -14.62 27.23 24.79
C GLN A 215 -14.27 27.58 26.24
N ALA A 216 -13.74 26.62 26.99
CA ALA A 216 -13.32 26.83 28.38
C ALA A 216 -11.96 27.54 28.49
N ASN A 217 -11.06 27.38 27.50
CA ASN A 217 -9.80 28.10 27.43
C ASN A 217 -9.34 28.34 25.97
N GLU A 218 -9.68 29.52 25.44
CA GLU A 218 -9.36 29.93 24.06
C GLU A 218 -7.89 30.35 23.86
N SER A 219 -7.11 30.44 24.93
CA SER A 219 -5.71 30.91 24.89
C SER A 219 -4.68 29.79 24.97
N ASP A 220 -5.12 28.53 25.07
CA ASP A 220 -4.22 27.37 25.11
C ASP A 220 -3.97 26.82 23.69
N GLU A 221 -2.74 26.97 23.23
CA GLU A 221 -2.31 26.55 21.90
C GLU A 221 -2.40 25.02 21.70
N ASN A 222 -2.23 24.23 22.76
CA ASN A 222 -2.20 22.75 22.68
C ASN A 222 -3.61 22.19 22.46
N ILE A 223 -4.62 22.86 23.02
CA ILE A 223 -6.03 22.54 22.77
C ILE A 223 -6.38 22.85 21.32
N HIS A 224 -5.99 24.02 20.81
CA HIS A 224 -6.16 24.39 19.41
C HIS A 224 -5.50 23.39 18.45
N ASN A 225 -4.24 23.02 18.70
CA ASN A 225 -3.54 22.01 17.91
C ASN A 225 -4.25 20.64 17.94
N SER A 226 -4.70 20.20 19.11
CA SER A 226 -5.39 18.89 19.26
C SER A 226 -6.76 18.87 18.57
N LEU A 227 -7.51 19.97 18.64
CA LEU A 227 -8.76 20.12 17.89
C LEU A 227 -8.51 20.11 16.37
N GLY A 228 -7.45 20.77 15.91
CA GLY A 228 -7.04 20.74 14.51
C GLY A 228 -6.75 19.32 14.01
N ILE A 229 -6.03 18.51 14.79
CA ILE A 229 -5.74 17.10 14.47
C ILE A 229 -7.04 16.31 14.30
N CYS A 230 -7.95 16.46 15.26
CA CYS A 230 -9.24 15.78 15.24
C CYS A 230 -10.10 16.21 14.03
N LEU A 231 -10.18 17.51 13.74
CA LEU A 231 -10.90 18.07 12.58
C LEU A 231 -10.36 17.54 11.25
N LYS A 232 -9.02 17.47 11.09
CA LYS A 232 -8.38 16.90 9.90
C LYS A 232 -8.79 15.43 9.71
N SER A 233 -8.80 14.64 10.79
CA SER A 233 -9.14 13.21 10.73
C SER A 233 -10.58 12.92 10.29
N VAL A 234 -11.52 13.85 10.55
CA VAL A 234 -12.92 13.76 10.11
C VAL A 234 -13.18 14.47 8.78
N GLY A 235 -12.13 14.86 8.05
CA GLY A 235 -12.21 15.50 6.74
C GLY A 235 -12.50 17.00 6.75
N ARG A 236 -12.60 17.65 7.92
CA ARG A 236 -12.87 19.09 8.08
C ARG A 236 -11.57 19.91 8.01
N VAL A 237 -10.85 19.77 6.88
CA VAL A 237 -9.46 20.27 6.73
C VAL A 237 -9.35 21.80 6.84
N ASP A 238 -10.28 22.57 6.25
CA ASP A 238 -10.24 24.04 6.33
C ASP A 238 -10.37 24.56 7.77
N GLU A 239 -11.14 23.86 8.60
CA GLU A 239 -11.31 24.21 10.00
C GLU A 239 -10.07 23.86 10.80
N ALA A 240 -9.47 22.69 10.52
CA ALA A 240 -8.20 22.30 11.10
C ALA A 240 -7.11 23.36 10.85
N ILE A 241 -6.99 23.86 9.62
CA ILE A 241 -6.05 24.93 9.25
C ILE A 241 -6.26 26.18 10.10
N ARG A 242 -7.50 26.60 10.36
CA ARG A 242 -7.78 27.75 11.22
C ARG A 242 -7.31 27.52 12.65
N HIS A 243 -7.56 26.35 13.22
CA HIS A 243 -7.12 26.03 14.58
C HIS A 243 -5.59 25.89 14.69
N TYR A 244 -4.91 25.32 13.69
CA TYR A 244 -3.44 25.29 13.68
C TYR A 244 -2.83 26.69 13.57
N ARG A 245 -3.39 27.57 12.73
CA ARG A 245 -2.96 28.97 12.66
C ARG A 245 -3.18 29.68 13.99
N ARG A 246 -4.31 29.47 14.64
CA ARG A 246 -4.58 30.03 15.97
C ARG A 246 -3.58 29.55 17.01
N ALA A 247 -3.22 28.26 16.99
CA ALA A 247 -2.18 27.72 17.87
C ALA A 247 -0.82 28.41 17.62
N LEU A 248 -0.45 28.66 16.37
CA LEU A 248 0.78 29.37 16.00
C LEU A 248 0.74 30.89 16.26
N GLU A 249 -0.45 31.51 16.28
CA GLU A 249 -0.63 32.90 16.74
C GLU A 249 -0.38 33.02 18.25
N LEU A 250 -0.84 32.03 19.03
CA LEU A 250 -0.65 31.96 20.47
C LEU A 250 0.81 31.62 20.82
N ASN A 251 1.39 30.66 20.11
CA ASN A 251 2.78 30.23 20.27
C ASN A 251 3.45 29.98 18.90
N PRO A 252 4.20 30.96 18.37
CA PRO A 252 4.90 30.81 17.09
C PRO A 252 5.94 29.69 17.03
N MET A 253 6.45 29.23 18.19
CA MET A 253 7.47 28.17 18.29
C MET A 253 6.86 26.77 18.47
N GLN A 254 5.54 26.62 18.39
CA GLN A 254 4.88 25.31 18.49
C GLN A 254 5.12 24.46 17.23
N ALA A 255 6.25 23.75 17.18
CA ALA A 255 6.69 22.96 16.04
C ALA A 255 5.65 21.93 15.55
N GLN A 256 4.94 21.25 16.46
CA GLN A 256 3.92 20.26 16.09
C GLN A 256 2.76 20.90 15.31
N ALA A 257 2.32 22.11 15.68
CA ALA A 257 1.26 22.81 14.93
C ALA A 257 1.74 23.27 13.55
N SER A 258 3.01 23.66 13.41
CA SER A 258 3.62 23.98 12.11
C SER A 258 3.63 22.75 11.20
N ILE A 259 4.08 21.60 11.70
CA ILE A 259 4.05 20.33 10.97
C ILE A 259 2.61 19.98 10.57
N ASN A 260 1.67 20.02 11.51
CA ASN A 260 0.27 19.68 11.27
C ASN A 260 -0.43 20.63 10.28
N LEU A 261 -0.05 21.91 10.29
CA LEU A 261 -0.51 22.90 9.32
C LEU A 261 0.00 22.58 7.91
N GLY A 262 1.30 22.26 7.78
CA GLY A 262 1.87 21.84 6.51
C GLY A 262 1.18 20.60 5.95
N ASP A 263 0.91 19.64 6.84
CA ASP A 263 0.17 18.41 6.57
C ASP A 263 -1.26 18.65 6.03
N ALA A 264 -1.97 19.61 6.61
CA ALA A 264 -3.30 19.99 6.14
C ALA A 264 -3.22 20.72 4.78
N MET A 265 -2.23 21.60 4.60
CA MET A 265 -2.00 22.31 3.33
C MET A 265 -1.62 21.35 2.20
N GLN A 266 -0.76 20.37 2.46
CA GLN A 266 -0.39 19.33 1.51
C GLN A 266 -1.62 18.54 1.04
N SER A 267 -2.51 18.16 1.96
CA SER A 267 -3.76 17.45 1.61
C SER A 267 -4.71 18.26 0.72
N GLN A 268 -4.57 19.59 0.70
CA GLN A 268 -5.30 20.50 -0.21
C GLN A 268 -4.54 20.80 -1.50
N GLY A 269 -3.37 20.20 -1.72
CA GLY A 269 -2.50 20.50 -2.86
C GLY A 269 -1.85 21.89 -2.78
N LYS A 270 -1.65 22.46 -1.58
CA LYS A 270 -0.92 23.72 -1.35
C LYS A 270 0.53 23.44 -0.98
N TRP A 271 1.25 22.85 -1.91
CA TRP A 271 2.61 22.31 -1.73
C TRP A 271 3.62 23.36 -1.25
N GLU A 272 3.66 24.54 -1.85
CA GLU A 272 4.62 25.59 -1.46
C GLU A 272 4.40 26.11 -0.03
N ASP A 273 3.14 26.24 0.39
CA ASP A 273 2.83 26.70 1.74
C ASP A 273 3.14 25.62 2.77
N ALA A 274 2.85 24.35 2.46
CA ALA A 274 3.27 23.22 3.29
C ALA A 274 4.80 23.16 3.45
N LEU A 275 5.54 23.35 2.36
CA LEU A 275 7.00 23.37 2.37
C LEU A 275 7.56 24.47 3.28
N LYS A 276 6.93 25.66 3.28
CA LYS A 276 7.30 26.75 4.19
C LYS A 276 7.12 26.33 5.65
N GLU A 277 5.99 25.71 6.00
CA GLU A 277 5.71 25.30 7.38
C GLU A 277 6.64 24.18 7.88
N TYR A 278 6.96 23.19 7.04
CA TYR A 278 7.96 22.17 7.39
C TYR A 278 9.36 22.78 7.50
N SER A 279 9.74 23.66 6.57
CA SER A 279 11.05 24.31 6.57
C SER A 279 11.27 25.20 7.78
N LYS A 280 10.22 25.81 8.36
CA LYS A 280 10.33 26.57 9.62
C LYS A 280 10.89 25.69 10.73
N VAL A 281 10.32 24.49 10.92
CA VAL A 281 10.76 23.57 11.99
C VAL A 281 12.12 22.95 11.65
N ALA A 282 12.29 22.41 10.43
CA ALA A 282 13.51 21.72 10.03
C ALA A 282 14.78 22.59 10.14
N LYS A 283 14.66 23.89 9.82
CA LYS A 283 15.78 24.84 9.84
C LYS A 283 15.92 25.62 11.16
N THR A 284 15.00 25.44 12.11
CA THR A 284 15.13 26.08 13.42
C THR A 284 16.35 25.49 14.15
N PRO A 285 17.26 26.33 14.69
CA PRO A 285 18.40 25.85 15.46
C PRO A 285 17.95 24.96 16.63
N MET A 286 18.63 23.84 16.88
CA MET A 286 18.17 22.85 17.86
C MET A 286 17.97 23.45 19.27
N TYR A 287 18.89 24.31 19.72
CA TYR A 287 18.78 24.98 21.02
C TYR A 287 17.52 25.85 21.18
N VAL A 288 16.92 26.32 20.07
CA VAL A 288 15.67 27.07 20.08
C VAL A 288 14.47 26.13 20.21
N LEU A 289 14.51 24.94 19.59
CA LEU A 289 13.46 23.93 19.78
C LEU A 289 13.52 23.37 21.21
N GLU A 290 14.71 23.09 21.73
CA GLU A 290 14.93 22.58 23.08
C GLU A 290 14.50 23.54 24.19
N SER A 291 14.48 24.85 23.93
CA SER A 291 13.97 25.81 24.92
C SER A 291 12.43 25.83 25.02
N HIS A 292 11.74 25.19 24.09
CA HIS A 292 10.26 25.15 24.04
C HIS A 292 9.68 23.74 24.17
N THR A 293 10.50 22.69 24.20
CA THR A 293 10.08 21.30 24.41
C THR A 293 11.26 20.44 24.90
N ASP A 294 10.98 19.29 25.50
CA ASP A 294 12.02 18.34 25.93
C ASP A 294 13.00 18.00 24.78
N PRO A 295 14.31 17.87 25.02
CA PRO A 295 15.31 17.69 23.95
C PRO A 295 15.03 16.50 23.02
N GLY A 296 14.63 15.35 23.56
CA GLY A 296 14.28 14.19 22.73
C GLY A 296 13.05 14.42 21.85
N LYS A 297 12.09 15.24 22.30
CA LYS A 297 10.94 15.65 21.48
C LYS A 297 11.35 16.70 20.44
N ALA A 298 12.21 17.64 20.81
CA ALA A 298 12.75 18.66 19.91
C ALA A 298 13.42 18.02 18.69
N GLU A 299 14.28 17.03 18.93
CA GLU A 299 14.98 16.31 17.87
C GLU A 299 14.02 15.52 16.99
N ASN A 300 13.07 14.79 17.57
CA ASN A 300 12.07 14.03 16.82
C ASN A 300 11.20 14.94 15.93
N LEU A 301 10.80 16.12 16.43
CA LEU A 301 10.05 17.11 15.65
C LEU A 301 10.88 17.68 14.50
N ALA A 302 12.16 17.97 14.74
CA ALA A 302 13.08 18.43 13.70
C ALA A 302 13.27 17.37 12.62
N LYS A 303 13.41 16.10 13.00
CA LYS A 303 13.53 14.97 12.07
C LYS A 303 12.25 14.76 11.26
N ASP A 304 11.08 14.71 11.90
CA ASP A 304 9.78 14.57 11.23
C ASP A 304 9.52 15.70 10.23
N ALA A 305 9.78 16.95 10.63
CA ALA A 305 9.68 18.10 9.72
C ALA A 305 10.65 18.01 8.54
N THR A 306 11.88 17.56 8.78
CA THR A 306 12.90 17.40 7.72
C THR A 306 12.50 16.31 6.73
N GLY A 307 12.02 15.16 7.19
CA GLY A 307 11.55 14.08 6.33
C GLY A 307 10.39 14.52 5.42
N ARG A 308 9.37 15.17 6.01
CA ARG A 308 8.23 15.73 5.24
C ARG A 308 8.67 16.80 4.24
N MET A 309 9.62 17.65 4.63
CA MET A 309 10.20 18.66 3.74
C MET A 309 10.88 17.99 2.53
N CYS A 310 11.75 17.01 2.74
CA CYS A 310 12.47 16.33 1.65
C CYS A 310 11.53 15.55 0.73
N GLU A 311 10.52 14.87 1.28
CA GLU A 311 9.51 14.18 0.48
C GLU A 311 8.66 15.15 -0.35
N LEU A 312 8.36 16.34 0.18
CA LEU A 312 7.62 17.34 -0.58
C LEU A 312 8.47 17.96 -1.71
N ILE A 313 9.76 18.21 -1.45
CA ILE A 313 10.74 18.65 -2.46
C ILE A 313 10.81 17.67 -3.62
N ARG A 314 10.68 16.36 -3.39
CA ARG A 314 10.62 15.34 -4.45
C ARG A 314 9.50 15.62 -5.44
N VAL A 315 8.35 16.09 -4.95
CA VAL A 315 7.17 16.34 -5.78
C VAL A 315 7.20 17.72 -6.44
N THR A 316 7.74 18.74 -5.76
CA THR A 316 7.79 20.10 -6.31
C THR A 316 9.00 20.35 -7.21
N ASP A 317 10.19 19.88 -6.80
CA ASP A 317 11.49 20.27 -7.38
C ASP A 317 12.22 19.07 -8.02
N GLY A 318 11.69 17.86 -7.83
CA GLY A 318 12.18 16.63 -8.44
C GLY A 318 13.21 15.86 -7.61
N TRP A 319 13.58 14.69 -8.14
CA TRP A 319 14.39 13.68 -7.46
C TRP A 319 15.75 14.20 -6.95
N TYR A 320 16.48 14.98 -7.78
CA TYR A 320 17.81 15.47 -7.44
C TYR A 320 17.83 16.37 -6.19
N HIS A 321 16.83 17.25 -6.06
CA HIS A 321 16.72 18.14 -4.90
C HIS A 321 16.33 17.39 -3.63
N ALA A 322 15.48 16.36 -3.76
CA ALA A 322 15.11 15.50 -2.64
C ALA A 322 16.28 14.66 -2.13
N ASP A 323 17.09 14.08 -3.02
CA ASP A 323 18.28 13.30 -2.63
C ASP A 323 19.28 14.20 -1.91
N ARG A 324 19.52 15.42 -2.42
CA ARG A 324 20.35 16.41 -1.73
C ARG A 324 19.80 16.76 -0.35
N CYS A 325 18.49 16.97 -0.21
CA CYS A 325 17.85 17.27 1.07
C CYS A 325 18.05 16.13 2.08
N LEU A 326 17.86 14.88 1.67
CA LEU A 326 18.07 13.70 2.51
C LEU A 326 19.55 13.50 2.85
N ASN A 327 20.47 13.81 1.92
CA ASN A 327 21.89 13.73 2.18
C ASN A 327 22.35 14.78 3.21
N GLU A 328 21.87 16.03 3.10
CA GLU A 328 22.09 17.07 4.12
C GLU A 328 21.46 16.67 5.48
N ALA A 329 20.30 16.01 5.48
CA ALA A 329 19.67 15.49 6.69
C ALA A 329 20.50 14.37 7.34
N LEU A 330 21.05 13.45 6.55
CA LEU A 330 21.93 12.37 7.02
C LEU A 330 23.30 12.86 7.49
N GLU A 331 23.80 13.99 6.98
CA GLU A 331 24.98 14.65 7.55
C GLU A 331 24.72 15.15 8.97
N ARG A 332 23.49 15.60 9.26
CA ARG A 332 23.06 16.05 10.60
C ARG A 332 22.69 14.88 11.51
N TRP A 333 22.06 13.85 10.97
CA TRP A 333 21.58 12.68 11.70
C TRP A 333 21.99 11.37 10.98
N PRO A 334 23.26 10.95 11.12
CA PRO A 334 23.79 9.79 10.39
C PRO A 334 23.13 8.46 10.75
N ASP A 335 22.58 8.34 11.96
CA ASP A 335 21.96 7.10 12.47
C ASP A 335 20.42 7.17 12.42
N GLU A 336 19.82 8.07 11.64
CA GLU A 336 18.36 8.16 11.52
C GLU A 336 17.82 7.17 10.49
N PRO A 337 17.18 6.06 10.91
CA PRO A 337 16.80 5.00 9.98
C PRO A 337 15.74 5.42 8.97
N VAL A 338 14.88 6.38 9.29
CA VAL A 338 13.83 6.87 8.39
C VAL A 338 14.43 7.57 7.18
N PHE A 339 15.47 8.39 7.36
CA PHE A 339 16.11 9.09 6.23
C PHE A 339 16.85 8.13 5.30
N HIS A 340 17.53 7.11 5.85
CA HIS A 340 18.09 6.04 5.05
C HIS A 340 17.01 5.31 4.23
N ASN A 341 15.89 4.96 4.86
CA ASN A 341 14.76 4.33 4.17
C ASN A 341 14.18 5.21 3.06
N ASP A 342 13.95 6.49 3.34
CA ASP A 342 13.36 7.43 2.39
C ASP A 342 14.28 7.71 1.21
N ARG A 343 15.60 7.80 1.46
CA ARG A 343 16.60 7.90 0.40
C ARG A 343 16.69 6.62 -0.42
N GLY A 344 16.62 5.45 0.22
CA GLY A 344 16.48 4.16 -0.46
C GLY A 344 15.26 4.12 -1.39
N ASN A 345 14.09 4.56 -0.92
CA ASN A 345 12.85 4.66 -1.72
C ASN A 345 13.06 5.57 -2.94
N LEU A 346 13.72 6.70 -2.73
CA LEU A 346 14.04 7.66 -3.77
C LEU A 346 14.97 7.06 -4.85
N LEU A 347 16.02 6.34 -4.44
CA LEU A 347 16.97 5.66 -5.33
C LEU A 347 16.33 4.50 -6.10
N ALA A 348 15.54 3.66 -5.41
CA ALA A 348 14.84 2.53 -6.01
C ALA A 348 13.84 2.99 -7.09
N ASN A 349 13.11 4.08 -6.84
CA ASN A 349 12.20 4.69 -7.82
C ASN A 349 12.93 5.26 -9.05
N ALA A 350 14.19 5.68 -8.90
CA ALA A 350 15.05 6.07 -10.01
C ALA A 350 15.74 4.89 -10.71
N GLY A 351 15.47 3.65 -10.29
CA GLY A 351 16.06 2.43 -10.83
C GLY A 351 17.50 2.18 -10.38
N GLN A 352 17.99 2.87 -9.34
CA GLN A 352 19.32 2.69 -8.75
C GLN A 352 19.26 1.66 -7.61
N PHE A 353 18.93 0.40 -7.95
CA PHE A 353 18.64 -0.65 -6.98
C PHE A 353 19.85 -1.02 -6.11
N GLU A 354 21.06 -1.01 -6.67
CA GLU A 354 22.28 -1.35 -5.93
C GLU A 354 22.58 -0.32 -4.83
N THR A 355 22.46 0.98 -5.12
CA THR A 355 22.66 2.04 -4.11
C THR A 355 21.49 2.10 -3.13
N ALA A 356 20.26 1.83 -3.59
CA ALA A 356 19.11 1.72 -2.70
C ALA A 356 19.28 0.58 -1.68
N LEU A 357 19.86 -0.55 -2.10
CA LEU A 357 20.15 -1.70 -1.25
C LEU A 357 21.03 -1.31 -0.05
N ASP A 358 22.08 -0.52 -0.28
CA ASP A 358 22.98 -0.03 0.78
C ASP A 358 22.23 0.85 1.80
N GLU A 359 21.35 1.75 1.32
CA GLU A 359 20.54 2.62 2.18
C GLU A 359 19.51 1.83 2.99
N TYR A 360 18.83 0.85 2.38
CA TYR A 360 17.92 -0.03 3.09
C TYR A 360 18.64 -0.94 4.08
N GLN A 361 19.85 -1.40 3.76
CA GLN A 361 20.69 -2.16 4.68
C GLN A 361 21.00 -1.35 5.94
N ARG A 362 21.45 -0.09 5.79
CA ARG A 362 21.68 0.82 6.93
C ARG A 362 20.41 1.02 7.76
N SER A 363 19.28 1.29 7.11
CA SER A 363 17.98 1.45 7.79
C SER A 363 17.56 0.19 8.55
N SER A 364 17.77 -0.99 7.95
CA SER A 364 17.51 -2.30 8.55
C SER A 364 18.40 -2.56 9.77
N ASP A 365 19.69 -2.25 9.68
CA ASP A 365 20.66 -2.44 10.76
C ASP A 365 20.38 -1.52 11.96
N LEU A 366 19.84 -0.33 11.70
CA LEU A 366 19.33 0.61 12.70
C LEU A 366 17.93 0.21 13.26
N GLY A 367 17.35 -0.90 12.78
CA GLY A 367 16.19 -1.54 13.40
C GLY A 367 14.82 -1.18 12.79
N LEU A 368 14.74 -0.33 11.78
CA LEU A 368 13.46 0.07 11.18
C LEU A 368 12.86 -1.05 10.33
N LEU A 369 11.62 -1.47 10.65
CA LEU A 369 10.92 -2.51 9.90
C LEU A 369 10.70 -2.13 8.43
N ALA A 370 10.35 -0.87 8.15
CA ALA A 370 10.18 -0.40 6.76
C ALA A 370 11.47 -0.59 5.95
N GLY A 371 12.63 -0.28 6.55
CA GLY A 371 13.94 -0.55 5.96
C GLY A 371 14.20 -2.04 5.70
N LYS A 372 13.85 -2.92 6.66
CA LYS A 372 13.97 -4.38 6.50
C LYS A 372 13.08 -4.92 5.36
N LEU A 373 11.84 -4.45 5.26
CA LEU A 373 10.90 -4.86 4.21
C LEU A 373 11.37 -4.38 2.83
N ASN A 374 11.75 -3.11 2.73
CA ASN A 374 12.27 -2.54 1.49
C ASN A 374 13.59 -3.18 1.05
N LEU A 375 14.43 -3.60 2.00
CA LEU A 375 15.62 -4.39 1.75
C LEU A 375 15.26 -5.75 1.12
N ALA A 376 14.29 -6.48 1.70
CA ALA A 376 13.80 -7.75 1.16
C ALA A 376 13.21 -7.58 -0.25
N ASP A 377 12.35 -6.59 -0.46
CA ASP A 377 11.76 -6.26 -1.77
C ASP A 377 12.83 -5.95 -2.81
N THR A 378 13.89 -5.23 -2.43
CA THR A 378 15.00 -4.89 -3.32
C THR A 378 15.86 -6.11 -3.66
N LEU A 379 16.10 -7.00 -2.68
CA LEU A 379 16.78 -8.28 -2.91
C LEU A 379 16.00 -9.15 -3.90
N GLU A 380 14.67 -9.26 -3.76
CA GLU A 380 13.83 -9.95 -4.73
C GLU A 380 13.96 -9.31 -6.13
N ALA A 381 13.87 -7.98 -6.22
CA ALA A 381 13.96 -7.26 -7.48
C ALA A 381 15.33 -7.46 -8.18
N LEU A 382 16.40 -7.66 -7.40
CA LEU A 382 17.75 -7.98 -7.87
C LEU A 382 17.96 -9.47 -8.18
N GLY A 383 16.99 -10.34 -7.88
CA GLY A 383 17.09 -11.79 -8.09
C GLY A 383 17.85 -12.53 -6.97
N GLU A 384 18.14 -11.87 -5.86
CA GLU A 384 18.82 -12.41 -4.68
C GLU A 384 17.83 -13.21 -3.80
N THR A 385 17.28 -14.26 -4.41
CA THR A 385 16.13 -15.05 -3.92
C THR A 385 16.33 -15.56 -2.49
N GLN A 386 17.47 -16.20 -2.20
CA GLN A 386 17.72 -16.77 -0.88
C GLN A 386 17.88 -15.67 0.18
N LYS A 387 18.66 -14.61 -0.11
CA LYS A 387 18.84 -13.48 0.82
C LYS A 387 17.51 -12.78 1.15
N CYS A 388 16.61 -12.69 0.16
CA CYS A 388 15.26 -12.17 0.36
C CYS A 388 14.46 -13.04 1.36
N ILE A 389 14.44 -14.36 1.14
CA ILE A 389 13.77 -15.33 2.02
C ILE A 389 14.35 -15.25 3.44
N ASP A 390 15.68 -15.29 3.58
CA ASP A 390 16.37 -15.20 4.87
C ASP A 390 15.99 -13.91 5.62
N MET A 391 15.83 -12.79 4.89
CA MET A 391 15.39 -11.53 5.47
C MET A 391 13.95 -11.62 6.01
N TYR A 392 13.03 -12.20 5.24
CA TYR A 392 11.65 -12.40 5.71
C TYR A 392 11.58 -13.34 6.93
N GLU A 393 12.39 -14.40 6.97
CA GLU A 393 12.47 -15.29 8.13
C GLU A 393 13.02 -14.56 9.36
N LYS A 394 14.07 -13.76 9.18
CA LYS A 394 14.62 -12.90 10.23
C LYS A 394 13.58 -11.91 10.77
N ILE A 395 12.72 -11.35 9.91
CA ILE A 395 11.64 -10.46 10.33
C ILE A 395 10.58 -11.25 11.12
N LEU A 396 10.12 -12.39 10.61
CA LEU A 396 9.08 -13.22 11.23
C LEU A 396 9.48 -13.82 12.58
N GLY A 397 10.78 -14.01 12.82
CA GLY A 397 11.34 -14.52 14.08
C GLY A 397 11.52 -13.48 15.19
N GLN A 398 11.25 -12.19 14.96
CA GLN A 398 11.35 -11.15 15.99
C GLN A 398 10.09 -11.11 16.87
N GLU A 399 10.24 -11.09 18.20
CA GLU A 399 9.13 -11.09 19.18
C GLU A 399 8.13 -9.93 19.00
N PHE A 400 8.59 -8.81 18.40
CA PHE A 400 7.77 -7.61 18.19
C PHE A 400 6.92 -7.64 16.91
N VAL A 401 6.79 -8.76 16.20
CA VAL A 401 5.76 -8.89 15.15
C VAL A 401 4.38 -9.07 15.81
N ASP A 402 3.96 -8.03 16.53
CA ASP A 402 2.68 -7.89 17.23
C ASP A 402 1.78 -6.88 16.49
N ARG A 403 0.51 -6.77 16.93
CA ARG A 403 -0.69 -6.02 16.43
C ARG A 403 -0.56 -4.82 15.44
N PHE A 404 0.61 -4.22 15.26
CA PHE A 404 0.92 -3.12 14.34
C PHE A 404 1.79 -3.52 13.14
N HIS A 405 2.31 -4.75 13.09
CA HIS A 405 3.21 -5.23 12.04
C HIS A 405 2.56 -6.36 11.23
N PRO A 406 2.60 -6.29 9.88
CA PRO A 406 1.73 -7.12 9.07
C PRO A 406 2.30 -8.55 8.90
N ARG A 407 2.10 -9.43 9.88
CA ARG A 407 2.67 -10.79 9.93
C ARG A 407 2.23 -11.63 8.74
N THR A 408 0.93 -11.66 8.48
CA THR A 408 0.30 -12.39 7.38
C THR A 408 0.90 -11.93 6.06
N ARG A 409 0.98 -10.61 5.85
CA ARG A 409 1.58 -10.01 4.65
C ARG A 409 2.99 -10.53 4.41
N ILE A 410 3.83 -10.54 5.45
CA ILE A 410 5.23 -10.97 5.34
C ILE A 410 5.32 -12.46 4.99
N MET A 411 4.45 -13.30 5.58
CA MET A 411 4.38 -14.71 5.23
C MET A 411 3.99 -14.91 3.76
N VAL A 412 3.04 -14.13 3.23
CA VAL A 412 2.67 -14.18 1.81
C VAL A 412 3.82 -13.72 0.91
N MET A 413 4.46 -12.60 1.25
CA MET A 413 5.60 -12.07 0.49
C MET A 413 6.72 -13.10 0.42
N LYS A 414 7.03 -13.78 1.54
CA LYS A 414 8.01 -14.88 1.59
C LYS A 414 7.61 -16.08 0.71
N ALA A 415 6.37 -16.56 0.85
CA ALA A 415 5.87 -17.73 0.12
C ALA A 415 5.90 -17.55 -1.39
N THR A 416 5.75 -16.31 -1.87
CA THR A 416 5.63 -16.00 -3.29
C THR A 416 6.94 -15.59 -3.96
N VAL A 417 8.07 -15.61 -3.24
CA VAL A 417 9.41 -15.34 -3.81
C VAL A 417 9.78 -16.45 -4.79
N LEU A 418 10.15 -16.07 -6.02
CA LEU A 418 10.65 -16.96 -7.07
C LEU A 418 11.91 -16.37 -7.74
N PRO A 419 12.82 -17.22 -8.25
CA PRO A 419 14.04 -16.74 -8.89
C PRO A 419 13.78 -15.96 -10.18
N ARG A 420 14.43 -14.80 -10.31
CA ARG A 420 14.37 -13.97 -11.55
C ARG A 420 15.31 -14.46 -12.64
N VAL A 421 16.47 -15.00 -12.26
CA VAL A 421 17.37 -15.78 -13.12
C VAL A 421 17.23 -17.22 -12.67
N LEU A 422 16.80 -18.10 -13.57
CA LEU A 422 16.52 -19.49 -13.23
C LEU A 422 17.80 -20.22 -12.78
N PRO A 423 17.70 -21.12 -11.78
CA PRO A 423 18.80 -21.99 -11.35
C PRO A 423 19.47 -22.74 -12.52
N SER A 424 20.73 -23.12 -12.35
CA SER A 424 21.52 -23.83 -13.37
C SER A 424 21.05 -25.25 -13.68
N THR A 425 20.18 -25.82 -12.85
CA THR A 425 19.74 -27.21 -12.97
C THR A 425 18.23 -27.33 -12.86
N GLN A 426 17.66 -28.35 -13.50
CA GLN A 426 16.26 -28.74 -13.35
C GLN A 426 15.89 -28.92 -11.88
N LYS A 427 16.72 -29.65 -11.11
CA LYS A 427 16.53 -29.84 -9.68
C LYS A 427 16.42 -28.52 -8.91
N GLY A 428 17.26 -27.53 -9.20
CA GLY A 428 17.17 -26.23 -8.51
C GLY A 428 15.88 -25.46 -8.85
N ILE A 429 15.36 -25.62 -10.08
CA ILE A 429 14.05 -25.09 -10.47
C ILE A 429 12.95 -25.80 -9.68
N ASP A 430 12.99 -27.13 -9.61
CA ASP A 430 12.03 -27.94 -8.87
C ASP A 430 12.06 -27.63 -7.36
N ASP A 431 13.24 -27.56 -6.73
CA ASP A 431 13.42 -27.18 -5.32
C ASP A 431 12.77 -25.81 -5.00
N SER A 432 12.88 -24.86 -5.95
CA SER A 432 12.25 -23.54 -5.82
C SER A 432 10.72 -23.60 -5.93
N ARG A 433 10.18 -24.48 -6.76
CA ARG A 433 8.74 -24.71 -6.94
C ARG A 433 8.16 -25.44 -5.74
N ASP A 434 8.80 -26.52 -5.30
CA ASP A 434 8.38 -27.30 -4.13
C ASP A 434 8.32 -26.43 -2.87
N ARG A 435 9.25 -25.48 -2.70
CA ARG A 435 9.17 -24.49 -1.61
C ARG A 435 7.96 -23.58 -1.77
N PHE A 436 7.81 -22.97 -2.95
CA PHE A 436 6.68 -22.09 -3.26
C PHE A 436 5.35 -22.80 -2.94
N GLU A 437 5.15 -24.00 -3.48
CA GLU A 437 3.95 -24.82 -3.26
C GLU A 437 3.71 -25.11 -1.79
N ARG A 438 4.71 -25.66 -1.10
CA ARG A 438 4.58 -26.03 0.32
C ARG A 438 4.24 -24.84 1.20
N GLU A 439 4.87 -23.68 0.97
CA GLU A 439 4.59 -22.47 1.75
C GLU A 439 3.20 -21.92 1.46
N VAL A 440 2.80 -21.95 0.19
CA VAL A 440 1.46 -21.56 -0.25
C VAL A 440 0.38 -22.46 0.34
N GLU A 441 0.55 -23.78 0.26
CA GLU A 441 -0.35 -24.76 0.85
C GLU A 441 -0.43 -24.56 2.37
N THR A 442 0.70 -24.32 3.03
CA THR A 442 0.72 -24.04 4.48
C THR A 442 -0.13 -22.80 4.83
N LEU A 443 -0.08 -21.75 4.01
CA LEU A 443 -0.92 -20.56 4.18
C LEU A 443 -2.39 -20.86 3.93
N LEU A 444 -2.71 -21.65 2.89
CA LEU A 444 -4.08 -22.05 2.55
C LEU A 444 -4.71 -22.93 3.64
N HIS A 445 -3.95 -23.86 4.24
CA HIS A 445 -4.43 -24.69 5.34
C HIS A 445 -4.72 -23.89 6.62
N ASN A 446 -4.08 -22.73 6.80
CA ASN A 446 -4.19 -21.90 8.01
C ASN A 446 -5.01 -20.61 7.78
N LEU A 447 -5.78 -20.50 6.69
CA LEU A 447 -6.46 -19.27 6.27
C LEU A 447 -7.29 -18.58 7.35
N ASP A 448 -7.95 -19.34 8.22
CA ASP A 448 -8.79 -18.80 9.29
C ASP A 448 -7.99 -18.14 10.42
N SER A 449 -6.71 -18.48 10.55
CA SER A 449 -5.80 -17.89 11.54
C SER A 449 -5.10 -16.61 11.05
N LEU A 450 -5.21 -16.31 9.75
CA LEU A 450 -4.53 -15.18 9.10
C LEU A 450 -5.34 -13.88 9.23
N ASP A 451 -4.65 -12.76 9.45
CA ASP A 451 -5.27 -11.44 9.39
C ASP A 451 -5.48 -11.03 7.92
N LYS A 452 -6.72 -11.22 7.45
CA LYS A 452 -7.14 -10.94 6.07
C LYS A 452 -6.99 -9.45 5.70
N THR A 453 -6.96 -8.55 6.68
CA THR A 453 -6.81 -7.10 6.43
C THR A 453 -5.39 -6.71 6.03
N GLU A 454 -4.40 -7.54 6.38
CA GLU A 454 -2.99 -7.32 6.05
C GLU A 454 -2.65 -7.69 4.60
N VAL A 455 -3.50 -8.46 3.93
CA VAL A 455 -3.32 -8.95 2.56
C VAL A 455 -4.27 -8.27 1.55
N ASP A 456 -4.76 -7.08 1.87
CA ASP A 456 -5.52 -6.26 0.93
C ASP A 456 -4.71 -6.00 -0.37
N PRO A 457 -5.18 -6.42 -1.55
CA PRO A 457 -4.49 -6.25 -2.83
C PRO A 457 -4.22 -4.78 -3.19
N ASN A 458 -4.99 -3.86 -2.61
CA ASN A 458 -4.80 -2.42 -2.78
C ASN A 458 -3.63 -1.87 -1.95
N ARG A 459 -3.24 -2.57 -0.88
CA ARG A 459 -2.23 -2.11 0.10
C ARG A 459 -0.89 -2.81 -0.03
N VAL A 460 -0.85 -3.98 -0.67
CA VAL A 460 0.32 -4.85 -0.69
C VAL A 460 0.79 -5.13 -2.12
N SER A 461 2.11 -5.30 -2.26
CA SER A 461 2.74 -5.82 -3.48
C SER A 461 2.66 -7.34 -3.46
N PHE A 462 2.12 -7.93 -4.53
CA PHE A 462 2.00 -9.39 -4.66
C PHE A 462 2.68 -9.82 -5.95
N SER A 463 3.46 -10.90 -5.86
CA SER A 463 3.94 -11.60 -7.04
C SER A 463 2.77 -12.32 -7.70
N THR A 464 2.63 -12.16 -9.01
CA THR A 464 1.65 -12.89 -9.82
C THR A 464 2.21 -14.23 -10.32
N GLY A 465 3.30 -14.74 -9.74
CA GLY A 465 3.87 -16.03 -10.19
C GLY A 465 4.31 -16.09 -11.65
N ILE A 466 4.35 -14.95 -12.38
CA ILE A 466 4.63 -14.89 -13.83
C ILE A 466 5.96 -15.55 -14.23
N THR A 467 6.90 -15.68 -13.30
CA THR A 467 8.17 -16.37 -13.54
C THR A 467 7.99 -17.89 -13.72
N LEU A 468 6.91 -18.49 -13.20
CA LEU A 468 6.63 -19.92 -13.33
C LEU A 468 6.52 -20.37 -14.79
N THR A 469 6.03 -19.52 -15.69
CA THR A 469 5.93 -19.82 -17.13
C THR A 469 7.29 -20.09 -17.77
N ALA A 470 8.37 -19.50 -17.23
CA ALA A 470 9.73 -19.75 -17.71
C ALA A 470 10.35 -21.05 -17.14
N HIS A 471 9.74 -21.69 -16.15
CA HIS A 471 10.27 -22.89 -15.49
C HIS A 471 10.09 -24.17 -16.33
N ASN A 472 9.34 -24.10 -17.44
CA ASN A 472 9.03 -25.25 -18.29
C ASN A 472 8.41 -26.41 -17.48
N ARG A 473 7.35 -26.10 -16.75
CA ARG A 473 6.54 -27.05 -15.98
C ARG A 473 5.08 -26.73 -16.20
N ASN A 474 4.26 -27.78 -16.19
CA ASN A 474 2.83 -27.62 -16.29
C ASN A 474 2.28 -26.99 -15.00
N ASN A 475 1.37 -26.01 -15.12
CA ASN A 475 0.92 -25.19 -14.00
C ASN A 475 -0.61 -25.23 -13.71
N PRO A 476 -1.38 -26.31 -13.97
CA PRO A 476 -2.85 -26.28 -13.97
C PRO A 476 -3.43 -25.93 -12.59
N SER A 477 -2.75 -26.30 -11.51
CA SER A 477 -3.18 -26.06 -10.12
C SER A 477 -2.64 -24.74 -9.53
N TYR A 478 -1.81 -23.99 -10.27
CA TYR A 478 -1.05 -22.85 -9.75
C TYR A 478 -1.76 -21.51 -9.94
N GLY A 479 -3.10 -21.50 -9.87
CA GLY A 479 -3.84 -20.26 -9.73
C GLY A 479 -3.20 -19.41 -8.67
N ILE A 480 -2.58 -18.31 -9.09
CA ILE A 480 -1.75 -17.43 -8.26
C ILE A 480 -2.46 -17.23 -6.93
N VAL A 481 -1.84 -17.75 -5.89
CA VAL A 481 -2.46 -18.03 -4.60
C VAL A 481 -3.58 -17.05 -4.25
N PRO A 482 -4.85 -17.49 -4.29
CA PRO A 482 -5.95 -16.69 -3.78
C PRO A 482 -5.96 -16.77 -2.24
N LEU A 483 -4.89 -16.25 -1.62
CA LEU A 483 -4.82 -15.99 -0.19
C LEU A 483 -5.93 -14.99 0.16
N PRO A 484 -6.50 -15.09 1.36
CA PRO A 484 -7.91 -15.25 1.80
C PRO A 484 -9.07 -14.55 1.05
N TYR A 485 -8.88 -14.07 -0.18
CA TYR A 485 -9.91 -13.49 -1.05
C TYR A 485 -10.71 -14.55 -1.84
N THR A 486 -10.46 -15.84 -1.57
CA THR A 486 -11.01 -17.01 -2.29
C THR A 486 -12.52 -17.24 -2.16
N GLN A 487 -13.26 -16.46 -1.38
CA GLN A 487 -14.68 -16.75 -1.16
C GLN A 487 -15.53 -15.52 -1.42
N ARG A 488 -16.04 -15.43 -2.66
CA ARG A 488 -17.39 -14.98 -3.00
C ARG A 488 -17.65 -15.13 -4.51
N SER A 489 -17.93 -16.36 -4.95
CA SER A 489 -18.81 -16.53 -6.10
C SER A 489 -20.26 -16.36 -5.63
N GLU A 490 -20.65 -15.13 -5.33
CA GLU A 490 -22.09 -14.85 -5.26
C GLU A 490 -22.63 -14.97 -6.68
N ASP A 491 -23.45 -16.00 -6.91
CA ASP A 491 -24.13 -16.22 -8.18
C ASP A 491 -24.95 -14.97 -8.49
N ILE A 492 -24.65 -14.34 -9.63
CA ILE A 492 -25.24 -13.03 -9.92
C ILE A 492 -26.65 -13.25 -10.46
N SER A 493 -27.64 -13.19 -9.57
CA SER A 493 -29.03 -12.98 -9.92
C SER A 493 -29.17 -11.61 -10.57
N ARG A 494 -29.16 -11.56 -11.90
CA ARG A 494 -29.29 -10.31 -12.67
C ARG A 494 -30.67 -10.23 -13.34
N PRO A 495 -31.24 -9.02 -13.46
CA PRO A 495 -32.56 -8.83 -14.09
C PRO A 495 -32.56 -9.37 -15.51
N ALA A 496 -33.66 -9.99 -15.92
CA ALA A 496 -33.89 -10.34 -17.32
C ALA A 496 -33.85 -9.06 -18.16
N ILE A 497 -32.86 -8.95 -19.05
CA ILE A 497 -32.78 -7.84 -19.99
C ILE A 497 -33.52 -8.24 -21.26
N GLY A 498 -34.29 -7.32 -21.83
CA GLY A 498 -34.93 -7.50 -23.14
C GLY A 498 -33.90 -7.64 -24.28
N PRO A 499 -34.37 -7.74 -25.55
CA PRO A 499 -33.48 -7.99 -26.68
C PRO A 499 -32.45 -6.88 -26.84
N ARG A 500 -31.17 -7.25 -26.88
CA ARG A 500 -30.03 -6.33 -27.06
C ARG A 500 -28.83 -7.04 -27.69
N ARG A 501 -27.84 -6.26 -28.12
CA ARG A 501 -26.52 -6.76 -28.52
C ARG A 501 -25.87 -7.55 -27.38
N LEU A 502 -25.10 -8.58 -27.72
CA LEU A 502 -24.30 -9.32 -26.75
C LEU A 502 -23.18 -8.41 -26.24
N ARG A 503 -23.08 -8.24 -24.92
CA ARG A 503 -22.08 -7.37 -24.30
C ARG A 503 -20.80 -8.15 -24.04
N VAL A 504 -19.73 -7.74 -24.73
CA VAL A 504 -18.40 -8.34 -24.61
C VAL A 504 -17.46 -7.32 -24.01
N GLY A 505 -16.95 -7.61 -22.82
CA GLY A 505 -16.00 -6.77 -22.10
C GLY A 505 -14.56 -7.25 -22.28
N PHE A 506 -13.60 -6.33 -22.42
CA PHE A 506 -12.16 -6.62 -22.37
C PHE A 506 -11.53 -5.91 -21.17
N VAL A 507 -10.93 -6.66 -20.23
CA VAL A 507 -10.32 -6.10 -19.01
C VAL A 507 -8.80 -6.16 -19.12
N SER A 508 -8.15 -5.00 -19.17
CA SER A 508 -6.70 -4.94 -19.37
C SER A 508 -6.05 -3.72 -18.70
N ARG A 509 -4.89 -3.96 -18.08
CA ARG A 509 -3.97 -2.90 -17.65
C ARG A 509 -3.14 -2.35 -18.82
N TYR A 510 -2.94 -3.17 -19.84
CA TYR A 510 -1.93 -3.00 -20.88
C TYR A 510 -2.48 -2.68 -22.28
N MET A 511 -3.79 -2.46 -22.39
CA MET A 511 -4.54 -2.27 -23.64
C MET A 511 -3.87 -1.31 -24.65
N PHE A 512 -3.15 -0.29 -24.19
CA PHE A 512 -2.57 0.74 -25.07
C PHE A 512 -1.04 0.85 -24.99
N ASN A 513 -0.36 -0.04 -24.25
CA ASN A 513 1.08 0.10 -24.01
C ASN A 513 1.86 -1.23 -23.98
N SER A 514 1.25 -2.35 -24.36
CA SER A 514 1.94 -3.63 -24.59
C SER A 514 1.70 -4.17 -26.00
N ALA A 515 2.42 -5.25 -26.34
CA ALA A 515 2.18 -5.98 -27.59
C ALA A 515 0.77 -6.60 -27.62
N VAL A 516 0.34 -7.22 -26.52
CA VAL A 516 -1.00 -7.83 -26.41
C VAL A 516 -2.10 -6.77 -26.54
N GLY A 517 -1.92 -5.63 -25.89
CA GLY A 517 -2.83 -4.49 -26.03
C GLY A 517 -2.90 -3.95 -27.47
N LEU A 518 -1.77 -3.90 -28.18
CA LEU A 518 -1.74 -3.50 -29.59
C LEU A 518 -2.50 -4.48 -30.49
N TYR A 519 -2.37 -5.79 -30.25
CA TYR A 519 -3.14 -6.79 -31.00
C TYR A 519 -4.64 -6.64 -30.75
N MET A 520 -5.03 -6.41 -29.48
CA MET A 520 -6.42 -6.18 -29.11
C MET A 520 -6.98 -4.88 -29.70
N SER A 521 -6.21 -3.79 -29.69
CA SER A 521 -6.68 -2.50 -30.18
C SER A 521 -6.88 -2.46 -31.69
N GLU A 522 -6.17 -3.30 -32.46
CA GLU A 522 -6.39 -3.47 -33.89
C GLU A 522 -7.48 -4.50 -34.23
N LEU A 523 -7.66 -5.52 -33.38
CA LEU A 523 -8.69 -6.55 -33.53
C LEU A 523 -10.11 -6.04 -33.19
N ILE A 524 -10.28 -5.37 -32.05
CA ILE A 524 -11.58 -4.92 -31.53
C ILE A 524 -12.41 -4.10 -32.53
N PRO A 525 -11.85 -3.14 -33.31
CA PRO A 525 -12.60 -2.39 -34.31
C PRO A 525 -13.26 -3.25 -35.40
N MET A 526 -12.77 -4.49 -35.60
CA MET A 526 -13.18 -5.36 -36.70
C MET A 526 -14.43 -6.18 -36.40
N PHE A 527 -14.88 -6.23 -35.14
CA PHE A 527 -16.05 -6.99 -34.74
C PHE A 527 -17.36 -6.36 -35.21
N ASP A 528 -18.35 -7.19 -35.51
CA ASP A 528 -19.70 -6.79 -35.92
C ASP A 528 -20.42 -6.01 -34.81
N ARG A 529 -20.49 -4.68 -34.98
CA ARG A 529 -21.13 -3.77 -34.05
C ARG A 529 -22.66 -3.87 -34.05
N GLU A 530 -23.27 -4.54 -35.02
CA GLU A 530 -24.72 -4.81 -35.00
C GLU A 530 -25.06 -5.97 -34.06
N LYS A 531 -24.13 -6.91 -33.87
CA LYS A 531 -24.28 -8.07 -32.98
C LYS A 531 -23.73 -7.82 -31.57
N TYR A 532 -22.57 -7.17 -31.49
CA TYR A 532 -21.80 -7.05 -30.26
C TYR A 532 -21.72 -5.61 -29.76
N GLU A 533 -22.00 -5.41 -28.48
CA GLU A 533 -21.68 -4.19 -27.76
C GLU A 533 -20.33 -4.44 -27.06
N ILE A 534 -19.24 -3.85 -27.59
CA ILE A 534 -17.90 -4.05 -27.04
C ILE A 534 -17.59 -2.98 -26.00
N ILE A 535 -17.17 -3.38 -24.79
CA ILE A 535 -16.74 -2.46 -23.73
C ILE A 535 -15.27 -2.76 -23.39
N VAL A 536 -14.42 -1.74 -23.34
CA VAL A 536 -13.04 -1.90 -22.87
C VAL A 536 -12.87 -1.29 -21.49
N PHE A 537 -12.41 -2.10 -20.54
CA PHE A 537 -12.09 -1.70 -19.17
C PHE A 537 -10.57 -1.53 -19.01
N ALA A 538 -10.12 -0.27 -19.03
CA ALA A 538 -8.70 0.08 -18.97
C ALA A 538 -8.28 0.45 -17.53
N ILE A 539 -7.52 -0.42 -16.86
CA ILE A 539 -7.12 -0.23 -15.45
C ILE A 539 -5.97 0.78 -15.31
N GLY A 540 -6.11 1.72 -14.37
CA GLY A 540 -5.07 2.65 -13.96
C GLY A 540 -4.66 3.64 -15.06
N GLN A 541 -5.54 3.92 -16.01
CA GLN A 541 -5.34 4.91 -17.08
C GLN A 541 -6.23 6.14 -16.85
N SER A 542 -5.73 7.35 -17.08
CA SER A 542 -6.53 8.58 -16.90
C SER A 542 -7.29 8.91 -18.18
N LYS A 543 -8.47 9.53 -18.04
CA LYS A 543 -9.23 10.14 -19.16
C LYS A 543 -8.44 11.24 -19.90
N SER A 544 -7.31 11.71 -19.37
CA SER A 544 -6.50 12.81 -19.93
C SER A 544 -5.33 12.34 -20.80
N MET A 545 -5.13 11.03 -21.00
CA MET A 545 -4.06 10.54 -21.85
C MET A 545 -4.30 10.96 -23.31
N LYS A 546 -3.25 11.45 -23.99
CA LYS A 546 -3.23 11.81 -25.43
C LYS A 546 -3.77 10.71 -26.37
N VAL A 547 -3.92 9.49 -25.86
CA VAL A 547 -4.45 8.31 -26.55
C VAL A 547 -5.96 8.44 -26.84
N VAL A 548 -6.73 9.28 -26.12
CA VAL A 548 -8.20 9.39 -26.26
C VAL A 548 -8.68 9.60 -27.71
N LYS A 549 -7.97 10.38 -28.54
CA LYS A 549 -8.35 10.59 -29.95
C LYS A 549 -8.09 9.41 -30.89
N GLU A 550 -7.11 8.56 -30.59
CA GLU A 550 -6.86 7.30 -31.32
C GLU A 550 -7.74 6.16 -30.78
N VAL A 551 -8.29 6.35 -29.57
CA VAL A 551 -9.01 5.38 -28.75
C VAL A 551 -10.52 5.33 -29.06
N GLU A 552 -11.13 6.44 -29.46
CA GLU A 552 -12.52 6.48 -29.97
C GLU A 552 -12.72 5.62 -31.23
N ALA A 553 -11.65 5.34 -31.99
CA ALA A 553 -11.71 4.47 -33.16
C ALA A 553 -11.83 2.98 -32.79
N ILE A 554 -11.42 2.60 -31.58
CA ILE A 554 -11.31 1.21 -31.15
C ILE A 554 -12.70 0.63 -30.85
N THR A 555 -13.45 1.27 -29.97
CA THR A 555 -14.81 0.84 -29.59
C THR A 555 -15.70 2.03 -29.22
N GLU A 556 -17.01 1.80 -29.18
CA GLU A 556 -18.02 2.77 -28.74
C GLU A 556 -17.86 3.17 -27.26
N THR A 557 -17.36 2.26 -26.41
CA THR A 557 -17.33 2.48 -24.95
C THR A 557 -16.03 2.03 -24.31
N ILE A 558 -15.37 2.95 -23.59
CA ILE A 558 -14.14 2.70 -22.84
C ILE A 558 -14.26 3.27 -21.43
N ILE A 559 -14.03 2.40 -20.45
CA ILE A 559 -14.16 2.69 -19.03
C ILE A 559 -12.78 2.68 -18.41
N ALA A 560 -12.34 3.86 -17.97
CA ALA A 560 -11.13 4.01 -17.16
C ALA A 560 -11.42 3.52 -15.74
N LEU A 561 -10.85 2.38 -15.37
CA LEU A 561 -10.98 1.82 -14.02
C LEU A 561 -9.85 2.30 -13.11
N PRO A 562 -10.13 2.58 -11.83
CA PRO A 562 -9.07 2.81 -10.86
C PRO A 562 -8.28 1.51 -10.61
N LYS A 563 -7.11 1.63 -9.96
CA LYS A 563 -6.35 0.47 -9.48
C LYS A 563 -6.96 -0.16 -8.23
N ASP A 564 -7.97 0.48 -7.63
CA ASP A 564 -8.69 -0.07 -6.49
C ASP A 564 -9.55 -1.24 -6.95
N VAL A 565 -9.22 -2.45 -6.47
CA VAL A 565 -9.88 -3.70 -6.88
C VAL A 565 -11.38 -3.69 -6.58
N LYS A 566 -11.79 -3.11 -5.44
CA LYS A 566 -13.19 -3.09 -5.04
C LYS A 566 -13.99 -2.18 -5.96
N ILE A 567 -13.51 -0.96 -6.18
CA ILE A 567 -14.17 0.01 -7.07
C ILE A 567 -14.20 -0.52 -8.51
N ALA A 568 -13.10 -1.14 -8.98
CA ALA A 568 -13.04 -1.71 -10.32
C ALA A 568 -14.09 -2.82 -10.51
N ARG A 569 -14.26 -3.73 -9.54
CA ARG A 569 -15.29 -4.78 -9.57
C ARG A 569 -16.70 -4.20 -9.54
N GLU A 570 -16.97 -3.22 -8.70
CA GLU A 570 -18.28 -2.55 -8.62
C GLU A 570 -18.66 -1.88 -9.95
N GLU A 571 -17.71 -1.20 -10.59
CA GLU A 571 -17.92 -0.58 -11.89
C GLU A 571 -18.21 -1.61 -12.99
N ILE A 572 -17.41 -2.68 -13.09
CA ILE A 572 -17.65 -3.76 -14.08
C ILE A 572 -19.02 -4.42 -13.84
N ARG A 573 -19.40 -4.66 -12.58
CA ARG A 573 -20.72 -5.23 -12.23
C ARG A 573 -21.87 -4.35 -12.72
N ALA A 574 -21.74 -3.03 -12.62
CA ALA A 574 -22.77 -2.09 -13.04
C ALA A 574 -23.08 -2.18 -14.55
N TRP A 575 -22.10 -2.58 -15.37
CA TRP A 575 -22.26 -2.73 -16.81
C TRP A 575 -23.03 -3.97 -17.24
N ASN A 576 -23.22 -4.95 -16.33
CA ASN A 576 -23.91 -6.21 -16.61
C ASN A 576 -23.38 -6.92 -17.89
N MET A 577 -22.12 -7.34 -17.85
CA MET A 577 -21.45 -8.04 -18.96
C MET A 577 -21.98 -9.45 -19.16
N ASP A 578 -22.11 -9.87 -20.42
CA ASP A 578 -22.44 -11.26 -20.80
C ASP A 578 -21.15 -12.09 -20.89
N VAL A 579 -20.18 -11.57 -21.65
CA VAL A 579 -18.86 -12.17 -21.84
C VAL A 579 -17.80 -11.21 -21.34
N LEU A 580 -16.80 -11.70 -20.60
CA LEU A 580 -15.66 -10.91 -20.13
C LEU A 580 -14.35 -11.61 -20.50
N ILE A 581 -13.51 -10.91 -21.25
CA ILE A 581 -12.22 -11.40 -21.75
C ILE A 581 -11.09 -10.74 -20.97
N TYR A 582 -10.14 -11.55 -20.51
CA TYR A 582 -8.88 -11.12 -19.93
C TYR A 582 -7.72 -11.46 -20.89
N PRO A 583 -7.20 -10.49 -21.67
CA PRO A 583 -6.23 -10.78 -22.71
C PRO A 583 -4.87 -11.28 -22.23
N GLU A 584 -4.45 -10.87 -21.02
CA GLU A 584 -3.14 -11.20 -20.45
C GLU A 584 -3.20 -11.40 -18.92
N LEU A 585 -4.12 -12.26 -18.46
CA LEU A 585 -4.31 -12.53 -17.04
C LEU A 585 -3.04 -13.10 -16.38
N GLY A 586 -2.68 -12.60 -15.20
CA GLY A 586 -1.44 -12.95 -14.49
C GLY A 586 -0.27 -11.98 -14.72
N MET A 587 -0.36 -11.04 -15.68
CA MET A 587 0.69 -10.02 -15.87
C MET A 587 0.54 -8.75 -15.02
N ASP A 588 -0.63 -8.52 -14.43
CA ASP A 588 -0.89 -7.39 -13.52
C ASP A 588 -1.68 -7.88 -12.30
N LYS A 589 -1.30 -7.40 -11.12
CA LYS A 589 -1.96 -7.79 -9.88
C LYS A 589 -3.44 -7.38 -9.85
N THR A 590 -3.77 -6.21 -10.39
CA THR A 590 -5.12 -5.66 -10.30
C THR A 590 -6.06 -6.47 -11.17
N THR A 591 -5.68 -6.77 -12.42
CA THR A 591 -6.47 -7.64 -13.29
C THR A 591 -6.66 -9.03 -12.68
N TYR A 592 -5.61 -9.58 -12.07
CA TYR A 592 -5.67 -10.86 -11.36
C TYR A 592 -6.69 -10.84 -10.21
N PHE A 593 -6.58 -9.89 -9.29
CA PHE A 593 -7.53 -9.82 -8.18
C PHE A 593 -8.94 -9.43 -8.65
N VAL A 594 -9.11 -8.62 -9.69
CA VAL A 594 -10.43 -8.33 -10.26
C VAL A 594 -11.09 -9.60 -10.81
N SER A 595 -10.33 -10.48 -11.48
CA SER A 595 -10.87 -11.70 -12.10
C SER A 595 -11.37 -12.74 -11.09
N LEU A 596 -10.87 -12.74 -9.84
CA LEU A 596 -11.32 -13.66 -8.79
C LEU A 596 -12.82 -13.57 -8.45
N ASP A 597 -13.50 -12.48 -8.85
CA ASP A 597 -14.96 -12.40 -8.74
C ASP A 597 -15.61 -12.84 -10.06
N ARG A 598 -16.77 -13.50 -9.99
CA ARG A 598 -17.64 -13.68 -11.16
C ARG A 598 -18.25 -12.32 -11.52
N LEU A 599 -17.86 -11.75 -12.67
CA LEU A 599 -18.28 -10.42 -13.15
C LEU A 599 -19.10 -10.48 -14.45
N ALA A 600 -19.03 -11.57 -15.20
CA ALA A 600 -19.86 -11.89 -16.36
C ALA A 600 -20.39 -13.33 -16.32
N LYS A 601 -21.33 -13.67 -17.23
CA LYS A 601 -21.88 -15.02 -17.34
C LYS A 601 -20.87 -16.02 -17.92
N VAL A 602 -20.08 -15.57 -18.89
CA VAL A 602 -18.92 -16.28 -19.41
C VAL A 602 -17.69 -15.42 -19.19
N GLN A 603 -16.66 -15.97 -18.57
CA GLN A 603 -15.35 -15.35 -18.43
C GLN A 603 -14.31 -16.19 -19.15
N ALA A 604 -13.46 -15.55 -19.94
CA ALA A 604 -12.40 -16.24 -20.67
C ALA A 604 -11.07 -15.49 -20.56
N VAL A 605 -9.99 -16.24 -20.61
CA VAL A 605 -8.63 -15.73 -20.70
C VAL A 605 -8.09 -16.03 -22.10
N TRP A 606 -7.38 -15.08 -22.69
CA TRP A 606 -6.66 -15.30 -23.94
C TRP A 606 -5.18 -15.56 -23.64
N TRP A 607 -4.52 -16.27 -24.54
CA TRP A 607 -3.14 -16.72 -24.36
C TRP A 607 -2.07 -15.61 -24.35
N GLY A 608 -2.43 -14.32 -24.26
CA GLY A 608 -1.47 -13.22 -24.16
C GLY A 608 -0.50 -13.35 -22.99
N ASN A 609 -0.91 -14.06 -21.92
CA ASN A 609 0.01 -14.76 -21.03
C ASN A 609 -0.09 -16.27 -21.33
N ALA A 610 1.00 -16.88 -21.81
CA ALA A 610 1.01 -18.22 -22.40
C ALA A 610 1.08 -19.35 -21.35
N ASP A 611 0.22 -19.25 -20.35
CA ASP A 611 0.09 -20.19 -19.24
C ASP A 611 -1.36 -20.15 -18.74
N THR A 612 -1.79 -21.19 -18.02
CA THR A 612 -3.11 -21.23 -17.39
C THR A 612 -3.30 -20.07 -16.40
N SER A 613 -4.52 -19.55 -16.23
CA SER A 613 -4.74 -18.54 -15.18
C SER A 613 -4.82 -19.15 -13.79
N GLY A 614 -5.25 -20.42 -13.71
CA GLY A 614 -5.61 -21.12 -12.48
C GLY A 614 -6.72 -20.42 -11.67
N VAL A 615 -7.42 -19.45 -12.25
CA VAL A 615 -8.47 -18.68 -11.56
C VAL A 615 -9.79 -19.44 -11.65
N PRO A 616 -10.41 -19.83 -10.51
CA PRO A 616 -11.61 -20.67 -10.51
C PRO A 616 -12.85 -20.07 -11.18
N THR A 617 -12.87 -18.76 -11.42
CA THR A 617 -13.98 -18.05 -12.07
C THR A 617 -13.82 -17.93 -13.59
N MET A 618 -12.70 -18.38 -14.17
CA MET A 618 -12.50 -18.41 -15.62
C MET A 618 -13.11 -19.70 -16.19
N ASP A 619 -13.99 -19.55 -17.18
CA ASP A 619 -14.67 -20.68 -17.83
C ASP A 619 -13.83 -21.23 -18.98
N TYR A 620 -13.20 -20.35 -19.77
CA TYR A 620 -12.48 -20.75 -20.99
C TYR A 620 -11.06 -20.20 -21.09
N TYR A 621 -10.14 -21.03 -21.57
CA TYR A 621 -8.83 -20.62 -22.08
C TYR A 621 -8.85 -20.60 -23.61
N LEU A 622 -8.68 -19.42 -24.20
CA LEU A 622 -8.69 -19.22 -25.65
C LEU A 622 -7.27 -19.40 -26.19
N THR A 623 -7.01 -20.50 -26.90
CA THR A 623 -5.71 -20.83 -27.51
C THR A 623 -5.83 -21.10 -29.02
N SER A 624 -4.76 -21.56 -29.65
CA SER A 624 -4.68 -21.89 -31.07
C SER A 624 -4.81 -23.40 -31.32
N GLU A 625 -5.21 -23.79 -32.54
CA GLU A 625 -5.09 -25.15 -33.05
C GLU A 625 -3.62 -25.65 -33.13
N TYR A 626 -2.64 -24.75 -33.03
CA TYR A 626 -1.21 -25.11 -33.03
C TYR A 626 -0.68 -25.53 -31.64
N GLU A 627 -1.56 -25.55 -30.65
CA GLU A 627 -1.30 -26.09 -29.33
C GLU A 627 -0.89 -27.58 -29.39
N HIS A 628 -0.15 -28.06 -28.40
CA HIS A 628 0.25 -29.47 -28.33
C HIS A 628 -0.95 -30.41 -28.11
N GLU A 629 -0.95 -31.61 -28.70
CA GLU A 629 -2.07 -32.55 -28.60
C GLU A 629 -2.48 -32.93 -27.16
N ASN A 630 -1.55 -32.86 -26.20
CA ASN A 630 -1.80 -33.14 -24.78
C ASN A 630 -2.28 -31.93 -23.95
N PHE A 631 -2.72 -30.85 -24.60
CA PHE A 631 -3.09 -29.60 -23.94
C PHE A 631 -4.18 -29.71 -22.89
N SER A 632 -5.00 -30.77 -22.94
CA SER A 632 -6.12 -30.95 -22.03
C SER A 632 -5.70 -30.99 -20.55
N SER A 633 -4.45 -31.36 -20.26
CA SER A 633 -3.89 -31.38 -18.91
C SER A 633 -3.21 -30.07 -18.50
N HIS A 634 -3.04 -29.12 -19.43
CA HIS A 634 -2.23 -27.92 -19.20
C HIS A 634 -3.00 -26.75 -18.58
N TYR A 635 -4.32 -26.78 -18.72
CA TYR A 635 -5.20 -25.67 -18.37
C TYR A 635 -6.20 -26.05 -17.29
N SER A 636 -6.52 -25.07 -16.45
CA SER A 636 -7.58 -25.21 -15.43
C SER A 636 -8.97 -24.94 -15.99
N GLU A 637 -9.02 -24.11 -17.01
CA GLU A 637 -10.18 -23.68 -17.75
C GLU A 637 -10.50 -24.66 -18.88
N ALA A 638 -11.72 -24.64 -19.40
CA ALA A 638 -12.04 -25.38 -20.62
C ALA A 638 -11.33 -24.72 -21.83
N VAL A 639 -10.60 -25.51 -22.61
CA VAL A 639 -9.85 -24.96 -23.75
C VAL A 639 -10.77 -24.75 -24.95
N TYR A 640 -10.73 -23.55 -25.54
CA TYR A 640 -11.36 -23.23 -26.82
C TYR A 640 -10.25 -22.90 -27.84
N GLN A 641 -10.10 -23.74 -28.87
CA GLN A 641 -9.07 -23.57 -29.89
C GLN A 641 -9.57 -22.78 -31.10
N PHE A 642 -8.86 -21.72 -31.44
CA PHE A 642 -9.04 -20.99 -32.69
C PHE A 642 -8.34 -21.68 -33.85
N ARG A 643 -8.93 -21.58 -35.06
CA ARG A 643 -8.18 -21.80 -36.29
C ARG A 643 -7.18 -20.65 -36.50
N GLY A 644 -5.89 -20.97 -36.59
CA GLY A 644 -4.80 -19.99 -36.59
C GLY A 644 -4.48 -19.43 -35.20
N MET A 645 -3.69 -18.34 -35.17
CA MET A 645 -3.18 -17.75 -33.91
C MET A 645 -4.21 -16.91 -33.14
N GLY A 646 -5.32 -16.51 -33.78
CA GLY A 646 -6.27 -15.56 -33.18
C GLY A 646 -5.73 -14.13 -33.04
N ILE A 647 -4.74 -13.74 -33.85
CA ILE A 647 -4.17 -12.39 -33.89
C ILE A 647 -4.60 -11.69 -35.18
N PHE A 648 -5.23 -10.53 -35.05
CA PHE A 648 -5.39 -9.57 -36.14
C PHE A 648 -4.46 -8.38 -35.90
N HIS A 649 -3.34 -8.31 -36.63
CA HIS A 649 -2.38 -7.22 -36.47
C HIS A 649 -1.67 -6.92 -37.79
N LYS A 650 -1.38 -5.64 -38.05
CA LYS A 650 -0.49 -5.27 -39.15
C LYS A 650 0.94 -5.66 -38.84
N LEU A 651 1.63 -6.24 -39.82
CA LEU A 651 3.06 -6.51 -39.65
C LEU A 651 3.83 -5.20 -39.33
N PRO A 652 4.76 -5.22 -38.37
CA PRO A 652 5.56 -4.06 -38.02
C PRO A 652 6.22 -3.40 -39.23
N ALA A 653 6.06 -2.08 -39.35
CA ALA A 653 6.70 -1.33 -40.43
C ALA A 653 8.23 -1.38 -40.30
N LEU A 654 8.91 -1.61 -41.43
CA LEU A 654 10.36 -1.59 -41.46
C LEU A 654 10.91 -0.16 -41.31
N PRO A 655 12.07 0.03 -40.66
CA PRO A 655 12.69 1.34 -40.55
C PRO A 655 12.90 1.97 -41.93
N LYS A 656 12.49 3.24 -42.11
CA LYS A 656 12.63 3.97 -43.39
C LYS A 656 14.08 4.21 -43.82
N LYS A 657 15.01 4.18 -42.88
CA LYS A 657 16.44 4.39 -43.13
C LYS A 657 17.14 3.04 -43.17
N ASP A 658 17.64 2.67 -44.34
CA ASP A 658 18.46 1.46 -44.47
C ASP A 658 19.88 1.75 -43.95
N VAL A 659 20.21 1.11 -42.83
CA VAL A 659 21.58 0.90 -42.38
C VAL A 659 22.01 -0.44 -42.96
N SER A 660 23.17 -0.50 -43.62
CA SER A 660 23.60 -1.75 -44.26
C SER A 660 24.02 -2.78 -43.22
N ARG A 661 23.90 -4.07 -43.57
CA ARG A 661 24.39 -5.20 -42.76
C ARG A 661 25.86 -4.97 -42.32
N ASP A 662 26.72 -4.54 -43.24
CA ASP A 662 28.14 -4.30 -42.96
C ASP A 662 28.40 -3.13 -42.01
N GLN A 663 27.51 -2.13 -41.96
CA GLN A 663 27.61 -1.03 -40.99
C GLN A 663 27.28 -1.52 -39.58
N VAL A 664 26.22 -2.32 -39.43
CA VAL A 664 25.84 -2.91 -38.13
C VAL A 664 26.92 -3.87 -37.65
N ARG A 665 27.43 -4.74 -38.52
CA ARG A 665 28.48 -5.70 -38.18
C ARG A 665 29.77 -5.01 -37.73
N ARG A 666 30.24 -3.99 -38.45
CA ARG A 666 31.41 -3.20 -38.01
C ARG A 666 31.19 -2.52 -36.65
N ALA A 667 29.99 -1.99 -36.40
CA ALA A 667 29.68 -1.40 -35.09
C ALA A 667 29.71 -2.45 -33.96
N ILE A 668 29.33 -3.71 -34.24
CA ILE A 668 29.44 -4.82 -33.29
C ILE A 668 30.91 -5.21 -33.10
N GLU A 669 31.67 -5.37 -34.19
CA GLU A 669 33.11 -5.64 -34.16
C GLU A 669 33.86 -4.64 -33.29
N GLU A 670 33.65 -3.34 -33.53
CA GLU A 670 34.28 -2.26 -32.77
C GLU A 670 33.82 -2.20 -31.31
N ARG A 671 32.52 -2.43 -31.05
CA ARG A 671 31.96 -2.34 -29.68
C ARG A 671 32.42 -3.47 -28.77
N PHE A 672 32.56 -4.68 -29.32
CA PHE A 672 32.84 -5.90 -28.55
C PHE A 672 34.25 -6.43 -28.75
N ASP A 673 35.08 -5.77 -29.58
CA ASP A 673 36.45 -6.16 -29.90
C ASP A 673 36.55 -7.62 -30.37
N ILE A 674 35.76 -7.94 -31.41
CA ILE A 674 35.67 -9.30 -31.97
C ILE A 674 36.23 -9.37 -33.41
N PRO A 675 36.70 -10.55 -33.87
CA PRO A 675 37.22 -10.72 -35.23
C PRO A 675 36.17 -10.42 -36.31
N SER A 676 36.58 -9.79 -37.42
CA SER A 676 35.65 -9.41 -38.50
C SER A 676 34.97 -10.57 -39.23
N ASP A 677 35.52 -11.79 -39.16
CA ASP A 677 34.99 -12.98 -39.82
C ASP A 677 34.09 -13.85 -38.92
N PHE A 678 33.61 -13.28 -37.80
CA PHE A 678 32.69 -13.93 -36.87
C PHE A 678 31.34 -14.31 -37.50
N HIS A 679 30.71 -15.35 -36.96
CA HIS A 679 29.30 -15.66 -37.20
C HIS A 679 28.44 -15.04 -36.09
N PHE A 680 27.51 -14.17 -36.47
CA PHE A 680 26.65 -13.40 -35.59
C PHE A 680 25.36 -14.17 -35.29
N TYR A 681 25.25 -14.72 -34.09
CA TYR A 681 24.03 -15.33 -33.58
C TYR A 681 23.30 -14.36 -32.66
N LEU A 682 22.02 -14.12 -32.91
CA LEU A 682 21.18 -13.25 -32.07
C LEU A 682 20.05 -14.07 -31.44
N ALA A 683 20.03 -14.13 -30.11
CA ALA A 683 18.88 -14.63 -29.38
C ALA A 683 17.83 -13.53 -29.22
N ILE A 684 16.61 -13.79 -29.65
CA ILE A 684 15.53 -12.80 -29.65
C ILE A 684 14.67 -12.87 -28.39
N GLU A 685 15.18 -13.42 -27.29
CA GLU A 685 14.50 -13.40 -26.00
C GLU A 685 15.25 -12.57 -24.97
N SER A 686 14.52 -12.01 -24.02
CA SER A 686 15.12 -11.27 -22.90
C SER A 686 15.77 -12.24 -21.92
N ILE A 687 16.88 -11.82 -21.30
CA ILE A 687 17.64 -12.63 -20.33
C ILE A 687 16.81 -13.24 -19.20
N ILE A 688 15.68 -12.63 -18.82
CA ILE A 688 14.79 -13.12 -17.76
C ILE A 688 13.96 -14.35 -18.16
N HIS A 689 13.98 -14.72 -19.45
CA HIS A 689 13.21 -15.84 -20.01
C HIS A 689 14.11 -17.04 -20.37
N ILE A 690 15.41 -16.96 -20.06
CA ILE A 690 16.38 -17.97 -20.49
C ILE A 690 16.44 -19.12 -19.49
N HIS A 691 15.85 -20.24 -19.89
CA HIS A 691 15.94 -21.52 -19.20
C HIS A 691 17.34 -22.16 -19.33
N PRO A 692 17.85 -22.90 -18.31
CA PRO A 692 19.19 -23.50 -18.33
C PRO A 692 19.45 -24.47 -19.50
N ASP A 693 18.42 -25.10 -20.06
CA ASP A 693 18.59 -25.95 -21.25
C ASP A 693 19.11 -25.16 -22.47
N PHE A 694 18.88 -23.85 -22.51
CA PHE A 694 19.45 -22.98 -23.54
C PHE A 694 20.96 -22.85 -23.39
N ASP A 695 21.49 -22.87 -22.17
CA ASP A 695 22.93 -22.81 -21.89
C ASP A 695 23.63 -24.00 -22.58
N VAL A 696 23.02 -25.19 -22.51
CA VAL A 696 23.47 -26.40 -23.21
C VAL A 696 23.45 -26.21 -24.73
N ALA A 697 22.40 -25.59 -25.27
CA ALA A 697 22.31 -25.28 -26.70
C ALA A 697 23.46 -24.36 -27.15
N LEU A 698 23.74 -23.30 -26.37
CA LEU A 698 24.81 -22.34 -26.69
C LEU A 698 26.19 -23.01 -26.64
N ALA A 699 26.44 -23.85 -25.63
CA ALA A 699 27.69 -24.60 -25.54
C ALA A 699 27.88 -25.56 -26.74
N LYS A 700 26.82 -26.22 -27.19
CA LYS A 700 26.85 -27.06 -28.40
C LYS A 700 27.08 -26.26 -29.68
N ILE A 701 26.47 -25.07 -29.83
CA ILE A 701 26.73 -24.15 -30.95
C ILE A 701 28.21 -23.75 -30.98
N PHE A 702 28.77 -23.33 -29.84
CA PHE A 702 30.18 -22.95 -29.74
C PHE A 702 31.18 -24.07 -30.04
N LYS A 703 30.76 -25.33 -29.87
CA LYS A 703 31.55 -26.51 -30.24
C LYS A 703 31.45 -26.83 -31.73
N ALA A 704 30.28 -26.60 -32.34
CA ALA A 704 30.03 -26.85 -33.75
C ALA A 704 30.51 -25.72 -34.67
N ASP A 705 30.59 -24.50 -34.15
CA ASP A 705 31.01 -23.30 -34.88
C ASP A 705 32.03 -22.50 -34.07
N GLU A 706 33.30 -22.63 -34.44
CA GLU A 706 34.42 -21.95 -33.77
C GLU A 706 34.34 -20.41 -33.91
N LYS A 707 33.65 -19.90 -34.93
CA LYS A 707 33.50 -18.47 -35.21
C LYS A 707 32.24 -17.86 -34.60
N ALA A 708 31.42 -18.66 -33.93
CA ALA A 708 30.18 -18.20 -33.34
C ALA A 708 30.42 -17.18 -32.23
N HIS A 709 29.74 -16.04 -32.34
CA HIS A 709 29.53 -15.09 -31.25
C HIS A 709 28.02 -14.92 -31.03
N ILE A 710 27.59 -15.15 -29.80
CA ILE A 710 26.17 -15.17 -29.42
C ILE A 710 25.84 -13.91 -28.63
N PHE A 711 24.77 -13.23 -29.04
CA PHE A 711 24.29 -12.00 -28.43
C PHE A 711 22.92 -12.20 -27.80
N LEU A 712 22.81 -11.86 -26.52
CA LEU A 712 21.57 -11.91 -25.73
C LEU A 712 21.03 -10.50 -25.49
N LEU A 713 19.71 -10.33 -25.61
CA LEU A 713 19.06 -9.06 -25.34
C LEU A 713 18.81 -8.87 -23.84
N SER A 714 19.35 -7.79 -23.27
CA SER A 714 19.14 -7.41 -21.87
C SER A 714 18.30 -6.14 -21.82
N THR A 715 16.98 -6.30 -21.62
CA THR A 715 16.05 -5.16 -21.48
C THR A 715 16.12 -4.52 -20.09
N SER A 716 16.87 -5.10 -19.16
CA SER A 716 17.05 -4.60 -17.80
C SER A 716 18.37 -3.84 -17.66
N ASN A 717 18.34 -2.71 -16.97
CA ASN A 717 19.55 -1.98 -16.60
C ASN A 717 20.30 -2.64 -15.41
N ARG A 718 19.66 -3.58 -14.70
CA ARG A 718 20.21 -4.28 -13.53
C ARG A 718 21.39 -5.14 -13.91
N LYS A 719 22.58 -4.79 -13.40
CA LYS A 719 23.82 -5.51 -13.73
C LYS A 719 23.82 -6.92 -13.14
N VAL A 720 23.26 -7.08 -11.94
CA VAL A 720 23.20 -8.34 -11.19
C VAL A 720 22.61 -9.49 -12.01
N TRP A 721 21.52 -9.24 -12.76
CA TRP A 721 20.89 -10.29 -13.58
C TRP A 721 21.79 -10.80 -14.69
N ARG A 722 22.57 -9.92 -15.32
CA ARG A 722 23.54 -10.32 -16.35
C ARG A 722 24.67 -11.11 -15.73
N SER A 723 25.20 -10.66 -14.59
CA SER A 723 26.27 -11.35 -13.88
C SER A 723 25.84 -12.75 -13.42
N GLN A 724 24.65 -12.90 -12.84
CA GLN A 724 24.10 -14.19 -12.42
C GLN A 724 23.89 -15.14 -13.62
N LEU A 725 23.31 -14.65 -14.71
CA LEU A 725 23.11 -15.46 -15.91
C LEU A 725 24.44 -15.85 -16.57
N GLN A 726 25.41 -14.95 -16.61
CA GLN A 726 26.75 -15.23 -17.12
C GLN A 726 27.44 -16.30 -16.28
N GLU A 727 27.45 -16.18 -14.96
CA GLU A 727 28.02 -17.19 -14.05
C GLU A 727 27.36 -18.56 -14.25
N ARG A 728 26.03 -18.59 -14.42
CA ARG A 728 25.26 -19.80 -14.74
C ARG A 728 25.74 -20.43 -16.06
N MET A 729 25.83 -19.64 -17.13
CA MET A 729 26.25 -20.12 -18.45
C MET A 729 27.71 -20.58 -18.47
N GLU A 730 28.60 -19.87 -17.77
CA GLU A 730 30.01 -20.28 -17.61
C GLU A 730 30.11 -21.64 -16.91
N SER A 731 29.29 -21.89 -15.89
CA SER A 731 29.21 -23.20 -15.22
C SER A 731 28.73 -24.32 -16.16
N ALA A 732 27.98 -23.98 -17.21
CA ALA A 732 27.54 -24.87 -18.27
C ALA A 732 28.53 -24.96 -19.46
N SER A 733 29.78 -24.50 -19.28
CA SER A 733 30.84 -24.49 -20.30
C SER A 733 30.58 -23.59 -21.51
N VAL A 734 29.73 -22.56 -21.36
CA VAL A 734 29.57 -21.50 -22.36
C VAL A 734 30.76 -20.54 -22.25
N ASP A 735 31.49 -20.32 -23.36
CA ASP A 735 32.69 -19.48 -23.37
C ASP A 735 32.33 -17.99 -23.23
N PRO A 736 32.71 -17.32 -22.11
CA PRO A 736 32.31 -15.93 -21.86
C PRO A 736 32.95 -14.93 -22.81
N ARG A 737 34.03 -15.31 -23.54
CA ARG A 737 34.64 -14.44 -24.56
C ARG A 737 33.82 -14.37 -25.85
N ARG A 738 32.91 -15.33 -26.05
CA ARG A 738 32.05 -15.43 -27.23
C ARG A 738 30.57 -15.14 -26.94
N LEU A 739 30.22 -14.95 -25.67
CA LEU A 739 28.89 -14.58 -25.21
C LEU A 739 28.82 -13.09 -24.89
N HIS A 740 27.85 -12.39 -25.47
CA HIS A 740 27.73 -10.93 -25.37
C HIS A 740 26.33 -10.50 -24.95
N PHE A 741 26.25 -9.48 -24.09
CA PHE A 741 24.98 -8.88 -23.68
C PHE A 741 24.77 -7.54 -24.36
N LEU A 742 23.64 -7.40 -25.04
CA LEU A 742 23.21 -6.14 -25.64
C LEU A 742 22.29 -5.40 -24.68
N THR A 743 22.77 -4.26 -24.17
CA THR A 743 21.98 -3.34 -23.35
C THR A 743 21.48 -2.17 -24.19
N ASP A 744 20.37 -1.56 -23.77
CA ASP A 744 19.83 -0.32 -24.36
C ASP A 744 19.46 -0.45 -25.84
N VAL A 745 18.87 -1.59 -26.20
CA VAL A 745 18.39 -1.88 -27.55
C VAL A 745 16.90 -1.50 -27.66
N ASP A 746 16.60 -0.46 -28.43
CA ASP A 746 15.23 -0.13 -28.81
C ASP A 746 14.71 -1.05 -29.93
N GLN A 747 13.41 -0.97 -30.22
CA GLN A 747 12.79 -1.83 -31.24
C GLN A 747 13.38 -1.66 -32.64
N LYS A 748 13.82 -0.46 -33.02
CA LYS A 748 14.41 -0.21 -34.33
C LYS A 748 15.79 -0.86 -34.41
N GLN A 749 16.57 -0.74 -33.33
CA GLN A 749 17.87 -1.38 -33.20
C GLN A 749 17.74 -2.91 -33.19
N GLU A 750 16.76 -3.47 -32.48
CA GLU A 750 16.46 -4.91 -32.49
C GLU A 750 16.20 -5.41 -33.92
N SER A 751 15.40 -4.69 -34.72
CA SER A 751 15.17 -5.01 -36.15
C SER A 751 16.45 -4.94 -36.98
N MET A 752 17.32 -3.95 -36.74
CA MET A 752 18.60 -3.81 -37.43
C MET A 752 19.56 -4.96 -37.10
N LEU A 753 19.62 -5.37 -35.83
CA LEU A 753 20.41 -6.49 -35.35
C LEU A 753 19.93 -7.81 -35.99
N MET A 754 18.62 -8.08 -35.95
CA MET A 754 18.02 -9.28 -36.57
C MET A 754 18.37 -9.39 -38.06
N ARG A 755 18.25 -8.30 -38.83
CA ARG A 755 18.60 -8.30 -40.27
C ARG A 755 20.10 -8.48 -40.55
N SER A 756 20.94 -8.22 -39.55
CA SER A 756 22.40 -8.27 -39.69
C SER A 756 23.01 -9.56 -39.14
N ALA A 757 22.24 -10.34 -38.38
CA ALA A 757 22.64 -11.64 -37.86
C ALA A 757 22.81 -12.68 -38.97
N ASP A 758 23.74 -13.62 -38.78
CA ASP A 758 23.91 -14.81 -39.60
C ASP A 758 22.87 -15.87 -39.22
N ALA A 759 22.56 -15.99 -37.92
CA ALA A 759 21.43 -16.79 -37.43
C ALA A 759 20.66 -16.06 -36.34
N VAL A 760 19.33 -16.11 -36.42
CA VAL A 760 18.45 -15.65 -35.35
C VAL A 760 17.80 -16.87 -34.70
N VAL A 761 17.80 -16.89 -33.37
CA VAL A 761 17.41 -18.06 -32.58
C VAL A 761 16.41 -17.66 -31.50
N ALA A 762 15.31 -18.40 -31.39
CA ALA A 762 14.32 -18.22 -30.32
C ALA A 762 14.73 -19.02 -29.07
N SER A 763 14.32 -18.63 -27.87
CA SER A 763 14.58 -19.50 -26.71
C SER A 763 13.77 -20.81 -26.82
N LEU A 764 14.21 -21.85 -26.09
CA LEU A 764 13.64 -23.19 -26.22
C LEU A 764 12.24 -23.34 -25.59
N HIS A 765 11.96 -22.64 -24.49
CA HIS A 765 10.74 -22.89 -23.71
C HIS A 765 9.77 -21.72 -23.68
N MET A 766 10.22 -20.51 -24.03
CA MET A 766 9.34 -19.35 -24.08
C MET A 766 9.72 -18.40 -25.21
N THR A 767 8.82 -18.23 -26.18
CA THR A 767 9.06 -17.36 -27.33
C THR A 767 8.19 -16.10 -27.27
N ARG A 768 8.74 -14.96 -27.67
CA ARG A 768 8.04 -13.65 -27.65
C ARG A 768 7.31 -13.40 -28.97
N PRO A 769 5.97 -13.29 -28.95
CA PRO A 769 5.19 -13.07 -30.17
C PRO A 769 5.66 -11.86 -30.99
N ARG A 770 5.94 -10.73 -30.30
CA ARG A 770 6.36 -9.48 -30.94
C ARG A 770 7.71 -9.62 -31.64
N ALA A 771 8.68 -10.29 -31.02
CA ALA A 771 10.02 -10.44 -31.57
C ALA A 771 9.99 -11.32 -32.83
N SER A 772 9.23 -12.41 -32.80
CA SER A 772 9.03 -13.29 -33.95
C SER A 772 8.32 -12.58 -35.10
N LEU A 773 7.22 -11.85 -34.84
CA LEU A 773 6.54 -11.05 -35.86
C LEU A 773 7.44 -9.97 -36.46
N GLN A 774 8.28 -9.33 -35.66
CA GLN A 774 9.25 -8.34 -36.13
C GLN A 774 10.32 -8.96 -37.03
N ALA A 775 10.83 -10.14 -36.68
CA ALA A 775 11.76 -10.89 -37.53
C ALA A 775 11.10 -11.24 -38.87
N PHE A 776 9.89 -11.81 -38.86
CA PHE A 776 9.19 -12.21 -40.07
C PHE A 776 8.75 -11.02 -40.95
N ALA A 777 8.37 -9.89 -40.33
CA ALA A 777 8.15 -8.63 -41.04
C ALA A 777 9.40 -8.14 -41.79
N ALA A 778 10.59 -8.43 -41.27
CA ALA A 778 11.87 -8.17 -41.93
C ALA A 778 12.32 -9.27 -42.90
N GLY A 779 11.60 -10.40 -42.95
CA GLY A 779 11.98 -11.58 -43.73
C GLY A 779 13.12 -12.38 -43.10
N VAL A 780 13.39 -12.18 -41.82
CA VAL A 780 14.51 -12.81 -41.10
C VAL A 780 14.09 -14.22 -40.65
N PRO A 781 14.85 -15.27 -41.01
CA PRO A 781 14.63 -16.62 -40.51
C PRO A 781 14.98 -16.76 -39.03
N VAL A 782 14.14 -17.46 -38.28
CA VAL A 782 14.30 -17.72 -36.84
C VAL A 782 14.28 -19.23 -36.58
N VAL A 783 15.30 -19.78 -35.94
CA VAL A 783 15.26 -21.20 -35.51
C VAL A 783 14.42 -21.31 -34.23
N THR A 784 13.52 -22.28 -34.17
CA THR A 784 12.63 -22.52 -33.01
C THR A 784 12.55 -24.01 -32.68
N PHE A 785 12.26 -24.32 -31.42
CA PHE A 785 12.09 -25.67 -30.90
C PHE A 785 10.79 -25.74 -30.09
N PRO A 786 9.64 -26.07 -30.70
CA PRO A 786 8.39 -26.19 -29.97
C PRO A 786 8.41 -27.44 -29.09
N ASN A 787 8.20 -27.24 -27.79
CA ASN A 787 7.96 -28.31 -26.83
C ASN A 787 6.45 -28.49 -26.58
N GLU A 788 6.11 -29.19 -25.50
CA GLU A 788 4.73 -29.50 -25.14
C GLU A 788 3.91 -28.28 -24.70
N LEU A 789 4.51 -27.28 -24.04
CA LEU A 789 3.78 -26.13 -23.48
C LEU A 789 3.65 -24.99 -24.49
N TRP A 790 2.51 -24.29 -24.49
CA TRP A 790 2.17 -23.22 -25.43
C TRP A 790 3.22 -22.12 -25.55
N ALA A 791 3.84 -21.73 -24.44
CA ALA A 791 4.86 -20.68 -24.39
C ALA A 791 6.01 -20.89 -25.39
N SER A 792 6.38 -22.15 -25.66
CA SER A 792 7.42 -22.50 -26.64
C SER A 792 6.92 -22.53 -28.09
N ARG A 793 5.60 -22.67 -28.29
CA ARG A 793 4.97 -22.99 -29.57
C ARG A 793 4.48 -21.75 -30.34
N ILE A 794 4.53 -20.55 -29.75
CA ILE A 794 4.06 -19.32 -30.41
C ILE A 794 4.80 -19.05 -31.72
N THR A 795 6.13 -19.15 -31.74
CA THR A 795 6.92 -18.95 -32.97
C THR A 795 6.67 -20.06 -33.99
N TYR A 796 6.48 -21.29 -33.51
CA TYR A 796 6.05 -22.41 -34.33
C TYR A 796 4.68 -22.17 -34.98
N GLY A 797 3.71 -21.63 -34.25
CA GLY A 797 2.38 -21.31 -34.78
C GLY A 797 2.43 -20.30 -35.93
N PHE A 798 3.28 -19.27 -35.84
CA PHE A 798 3.51 -18.36 -36.97
C PHE A 798 4.12 -19.05 -38.18
N TYR A 799 5.06 -19.98 -37.98
CA TYR A 799 5.61 -20.78 -39.06
C TYR A 799 4.56 -21.68 -39.72
N HIS A 800 3.72 -22.33 -38.91
CA HIS A 800 2.63 -23.17 -39.39
C HIS A 800 1.63 -22.36 -40.21
N GLN A 801 1.24 -21.17 -39.76
CA GLN A 801 0.37 -20.24 -40.49
C GLN A 801 1.00 -19.78 -41.82
N MET A 802 2.33 -19.60 -41.86
CA MET A 802 3.06 -19.33 -43.11
C MET A 802 3.17 -20.56 -44.02
N GLY A 803 3.07 -21.78 -43.48
CA GLY A 803 3.29 -23.05 -44.17
C GLY A 803 4.78 -23.39 -44.31
N ILE A 804 5.57 -23.14 -43.28
CA ILE A 804 7.03 -23.32 -43.25
C ILE A 804 7.38 -24.25 -42.07
N SER A 805 8.20 -25.28 -42.31
CA SER A 805 8.66 -26.20 -41.25
C SER A 805 10.17 -26.39 -41.23
N ASP A 806 10.92 -25.91 -42.24
CA ASP A 806 12.37 -26.11 -42.38
C ASP A 806 13.24 -25.54 -41.23
N LEU A 807 12.67 -24.71 -40.34
CA LEU A 807 13.37 -24.06 -39.21
C LEU A 807 12.77 -24.44 -37.83
N VAL A 808 11.93 -25.47 -37.82
CA VAL A 808 11.30 -26.02 -36.63
C VAL A 808 12.04 -27.30 -36.27
N ALA A 809 12.78 -27.25 -35.16
CA ALA A 809 13.51 -28.41 -34.65
C ALA A 809 12.57 -29.36 -33.88
N ASN A 810 12.89 -30.65 -33.86
CA ASN A 810 12.21 -31.68 -33.06
C ASN A 810 13.08 -32.19 -31.91
N SER A 811 14.33 -31.73 -31.82
CA SER A 811 15.24 -32.05 -30.72
C SER A 811 16.23 -30.91 -30.49
N LEU A 812 16.89 -30.93 -29.34
CA LEU A 812 17.94 -29.97 -29.02
C LEU A 812 19.12 -30.04 -30.01
N ASP A 813 19.48 -31.25 -30.48
CA ASP A 813 20.58 -31.42 -31.44
C ASP A 813 20.20 -30.87 -32.82
N GLU A 814 18.98 -31.16 -33.30
CA GLU A 814 18.47 -30.59 -34.55
C GLU A 814 18.38 -29.07 -34.49
N TYR A 815 17.99 -28.52 -33.33
CA TYR A 815 17.97 -27.08 -33.10
C TYR A 815 19.36 -26.44 -33.28
N VAL A 816 20.39 -27.06 -32.69
CA VAL A 816 21.79 -26.62 -32.84
C VAL A 816 22.25 -26.76 -34.29
N GLU A 817 21.95 -27.87 -34.94
CA GLU A 817 22.28 -28.11 -36.35
C GLU A 817 21.65 -27.06 -37.27
N LEU A 818 20.37 -26.73 -37.08
CA LEU A 818 19.66 -25.71 -37.84
C LEU A 818 20.23 -24.32 -37.58
N ALA A 819 20.57 -23.98 -36.33
CA ALA A 819 21.19 -22.70 -36.00
C ALA A 819 22.54 -22.53 -36.70
N VAL A 820 23.41 -23.55 -36.62
CA VAL A 820 24.73 -23.54 -37.27
C VAL A 820 24.59 -23.52 -38.78
N LYS A 821 23.67 -24.31 -39.34
CA LYS A 821 23.40 -24.32 -40.78
C LYS A 821 22.90 -22.97 -41.26
N LEU A 822 22.01 -22.31 -40.52
CA LEU A 822 21.51 -20.99 -40.88
C LEU A 822 22.62 -19.93 -40.91
N ALA A 823 23.59 -20.03 -39.98
CA ALA A 823 24.72 -19.10 -39.92
C ALA A 823 25.79 -19.37 -41.00
N THR A 824 26.01 -20.64 -41.35
CA THR A 824 27.17 -21.05 -42.19
C THR A 824 26.81 -21.34 -43.65
N ASP A 825 25.57 -21.74 -43.93
CA ASP A 825 25.08 -22.01 -45.29
C ASP A 825 24.24 -20.85 -45.83
N MET A 826 24.90 -19.94 -46.55
CA MET A 826 24.29 -18.78 -47.19
C MET A 826 23.20 -19.16 -48.22
N THR A 827 23.27 -20.35 -48.83
CA THR A 827 22.25 -20.82 -49.77
C THR A 827 20.97 -21.19 -49.02
N PHE A 828 21.11 -21.93 -47.92
CA PHE A 828 20.01 -22.25 -47.03
C PHE A 828 19.39 -20.99 -46.40
N HIS A 829 20.22 -20.07 -45.90
CA HIS A 829 19.77 -18.80 -45.34
C HIS A 829 18.90 -18.01 -46.34
N LYS A 830 19.39 -17.79 -47.56
CA LYS A 830 18.65 -17.07 -48.61
C LYS A 830 17.37 -17.79 -49.03
N LYS A 831 17.37 -19.13 -49.08
CA LYS A 831 16.16 -19.93 -49.34
C LYS A 831 15.09 -19.61 -48.29
N MET A 832 15.46 -19.61 -47.00
CA MET A 832 14.54 -19.34 -45.90
C MET A 832 14.03 -17.90 -45.90
N GLU A 833 14.92 -16.93 -46.12
CA GLU A 833 14.57 -15.51 -46.22
C GLU A 833 13.52 -15.27 -47.33
N GLN A 834 13.71 -15.88 -48.51
CA GLN A 834 12.76 -15.79 -49.62
C GLN A 834 11.42 -16.46 -49.30
N LEU A 835 11.46 -17.62 -48.64
CA LEU A 835 10.25 -18.35 -48.26
C LEU A 835 9.40 -17.54 -47.27
N ILE A 836 10.02 -16.90 -46.28
CA ILE A 836 9.34 -16.01 -45.32
C ILE A 836 8.81 -14.78 -46.04
N LYS A 837 9.61 -14.09 -46.85
CA LYS A 837 9.16 -12.90 -47.61
C LYS A 837 7.95 -13.18 -48.49
N ARG A 838 7.88 -14.38 -49.08
CA ARG A 838 6.75 -14.83 -49.91
C ARG A 838 5.47 -15.11 -49.09
N ASN A 839 5.59 -15.60 -47.86
CA ASN A 839 4.44 -16.10 -47.09
C ASN A 839 4.04 -15.21 -45.90
N ARG A 840 4.88 -14.26 -45.46
CA ARG A 840 4.65 -13.43 -44.26
C ARG A 840 3.36 -12.61 -44.31
N SER A 841 2.81 -12.31 -45.49
CA SER A 841 1.53 -11.60 -45.59
C SER A 841 0.37 -12.37 -44.95
N LYS A 842 0.48 -13.69 -44.78
CA LYS A 842 -0.49 -14.51 -44.04
C LYS A 842 -0.53 -14.21 -42.54
N LEU A 843 0.47 -13.52 -42.00
CA LEU A 843 0.55 -13.09 -40.60
C LEU A 843 0.03 -11.67 -40.38
N SER A 844 -0.32 -10.96 -41.45
CA SER A 844 -0.78 -9.57 -41.39
C SER A 844 -2.28 -9.52 -41.59
N GLU A 845 -2.99 -8.82 -40.71
CA GLU A 845 -4.44 -8.55 -40.84
C GLU A 845 -5.25 -9.82 -41.16
N ASP A 846 -5.00 -10.89 -40.41
CA ASP A 846 -5.62 -12.19 -40.62
C ASP A 846 -7.12 -12.15 -40.26
N GLU A 847 -7.98 -11.94 -41.25
CA GLU A 847 -9.43 -11.93 -41.09
C GLU A 847 -9.99 -13.24 -40.49
N GLN A 848 -9.26 -14.36 -40.56
CA GLN A 848 -9.66 -15.59 -39.90
C GLN A 848 -9.69 -15.39 -38.38
N ALA A 849 -8.75 -14.63 -37.81
CA ALA A 849 -8.73 -14.32 -36.39
C ALA A 849 -10.03 -13.63 -35.95
N VAL A 850 -10.48 -12.61 -36.69
CA VAL A 850 -11.75 -11.90 -36.40
C VAL A 850 -12.91 -12.88 -36.36
N LYS A 851 -13.01 -13.77 -37.36
CA LYS A 851 -14.08 -14.78 -37.44
C LYS A 851 -14.05 -15.77 -36.28
N GLU A 852 -12.88 -16.21 -35.83
CA GLU A 852 -12.77 -17.16 -34.72
C GLU A 852 -13.14 -16.51 -33.37
N TRP A 853 -12.79 -15.23 -33.17
CA TRP A 853 -13.24 -14.46 -32.02
C TRP A 853 -14.77 -14.28 -32.01
N GLU A 854 -15.37 -13.90 -33.14
CA GLU A 854 -16.82 -13.78 -33.26
C GLU A 854 -17.53 -15.13 -33.07
N LYS A 855 -16.98 -16.23 -33.59
CA LYS A 855 -17.50 -17.58 -33.30
C LYS A 855 -17.50 -17.89 -31.81
N PHE A 856 -16.45 -17.50 -31.09
CA PHE A 856 -16.43 -17.68 -29.64
C PHE A 856 -17.49 -16.81 -28.94
N PHE A 857 -17.69 -15.56 -29.36
CA PHE A 857 -18.74 -14.71 -28.82
C PHE A 857 -20.13 -15.28 -29.08
N ASP A 858 -20.39 -15.75 -30.31
CA ASP A 858 -21.63 -16.44 -30.65
C ASP A 858 -21.80 -17.71 -29.80
N PHE A 859 -20.77 -18.55 -29.67
CA PHE A 859 -20.78 -19.72 -28.80
C PHE A 859 -21.14 -19.38 -27.36
N ALA A 860 -20.49 -18.38 -26.76
CA ALA A 860 -20.79 -17.90 -25.41
C ALA A 860 -22.22 -17.34 -25.32
N GLY A 861 -22.68 -16.60 -26.34
CA GLY A 861 -24.04 -16.09 -26.43
C GLY A 861 -25.10 -17.19 -26.40
N HIS A 862 -24.89 -18.30 -27.11
CA HIS A 862 -25.79 -19.46 -27.08
C HIS A 862 -25.83 -20.16 -25.73
N GLN A 863 -24.71 -20.25 -25.01
CA GLN A 863 -24.67 -20.79 -23.65
C GLN A 863 -25.49 -19.94 -22.67
N ILE A 864 -25.49 -18.61 -22.88
CA ILE A 864 -26.21 -17.66 -22.02
C ILE A 864 -27.70 -17.58 -22.41
N PHE A 865 -28.02 -17.65 -23.71
CA PHE A 865 -29.35 -17.48 -24.28
C PHE A 865 -29.75 -18.66 -25.20
N PRO A 866 -30.01 -19.86 -24.63
CA PRO A 866 -30.20 -21.09 -25.42
C PRO A 866 -31.46 -21.14 -26.30
N SER A 867 -32.45 -20.27 -26.08
CA SER A 867 -33.68 -20.23 -26.88
C SER A 867 -33.60 -19.38 -28.16
N GLY A 868 -32.45 -18.79 -28.50
CA GLY A 868 -32.20 -18.13 -29.80
C GLY A 868 -32.94 -16.82 -30.08
N GLU A 869 -33.83 -16.38 -29.18
CA GLU A 869 -34.77 -15.27 -29.43
C GLU A 869 -34.28 -13.87 -29.00
N GLN A 870 -33.07 -13.71 -28.44
CA GLN A 870 -32.75 -12.50 -27.66
C GLN A 870 -31.59 -11.61 -28.16
N TYR A 871 -30.85 -11.99 -29.21
CA TYR A 871 -29.84 -11.10 -29.81
C TYR A 871 -29.79 -11.22 -31.36
N PRO A 872 -29.43 -10.14 -32.09
CA PRO A 872 -29.47 -10.14 -33.56
C PRO A 872 -28.47 -11.12 -34.18
N GLY A 873 -28.91 -11.96 -35.13
CA GLY A 873 -28.02 -12.70 -36.03
C GLY A 873 -27.66 -14.16 -35.66
N SER A 874 -28.43 -14.83 -34.80
CA SER A 874 -28.24 -16.22 -34.32
C SER A 874 -28.38 -17.36 -35.34
N ASN A 875 -28.28 -17.09 -36.65
CA ASN A 875 -28.36 -18.13 -37.69
C ASN A 875 -27.02 -18.88 -37.84
N TRP A 876 -26.74 -19.78 -36.90
CA TRP A 876 -25.64 -20.75 -37.00
C TRP A 876 -26.14 -22.09 -37.57
N GLU A 877 -25.54 -22.55 -38.67
CA GLU A 877 -25.62 -23.96 -39.08
C GLU A 877 -24.49 -24.72 -38.36
N LEU A 878 -24.84 -25.78 -37.61
CA LEU A 878 -23.89 -26.66 -36.92
C LEU A 878 -22.81 -27.20 -37.87
N GLY A 879 -21.67 -26.51 -37.94
CA GLY A 879 -20.44 -27.04 -38.50
C GLY A 879 -19.92 -28.13 -37.58
N ARG A 880 -19.95 -29.39 -38.05
CA ARG A 880 -19.50 -30.61 -37.38
C ARG A 880 -18.40 -30.39 -36.33
N THR A 881 -18.78 -30.47 -35.06
CA THR A 881 -17.92 -30.75 -33.91
C THR A 881 -17.47 -32.20 -33.95
N THR A 882 -16.53 -32.55 -34.83
CA THR A 882 -15.77 -33.80 -34.67
C THR A 882 -14.64 -33.52 -33.68
N GLY A 883 -14.88 -33.82 -32.39
CA GLY A 883 -13.89 -33.66 -31.32
C GLY A 883 -14.45 -33.51 -29.90
N LEU A 884 -15.77 -33.37 -29.72
CA LEU A 884 -16.41 -33.18 -28.40
C LEU A 884 -17.41 -34.29 -28.03
N GLU A 885 -17.28 -35.49 -28.61
CA GLU A 885 -18.01 -36.66 -28.10
C GLU A 885 -17.25 -37.22 -26.88
N GLY A 886 -17.67 -36.77 -25.69
CA GLY A 886 -17.11 -37.21 -24.42
C GLY A 886 -17.56 -36.40 -23.20
N ILE A 887 -18.17 -35.23 -23.39
CA ILE A 887 -18.79 -34.47 -22.28
C ILE A 887 -20.23 -34.94 -22.15
N ASP A 888 -20.39 -36.07 -21.46
CA ASP A 888 -21.72 -36.50 -21.00
C ASP A 888 -22.18 -35.58 -19.86
N ASP A 889 -23.45 -35.22 -19.94
CA ASP A 889 -24.19 -34.35 -19.06
C ASP A 889 -24.20 -34.93 -17.62
N SER A 890 -23.32 -34.46 -16.75
CA SER A 890 -23.27 -34.90 -15.35
C SER A 890 -23.70 -33.79 -14.38
N SER A 891 -24.96 -33.38 -14.52
CA SER A 891 -25.76 -32.97 -13.38
C SER A 891 -26.11 -34.20 -12.51
N GLN A 892 -25.10 -34.87 -11.94
CA GLN A 892 -25.27 -35.76 -10.78
C GLN A 892 -24.05 -35.64 -9.88
N VAL A 893 -24.21 -34.81 -8.86
CA VAL A 893 -23.42 -34.84 -7.64
C VAL A 893 -23.70 -36.18 -6.94
N GLY A 894 -22.79 -37.13 -7.05
CA GLY A 894 -22.50 -38.14 -6.02
C GLY A 894 -21.08 -37.81 -5.52
N GLY A 895 -20.82 -37.54 -4.24
CA GLY A 895 -21.14 -38.40 -3.11
C GLY A 895 -19.97 -39.33 -2.83
N ALA A 896 -18.90 -38.79 -2.24
CA ALA A 896 -17.82 -39.41 -1.44
C ALA A 896 -17.11 -40.72 -1.91
N GLU A 897 -15.78 -40.70 -1.75
CA GLU A 897 -14.84 -41.83 -1.59
C GLU A 897 -14.46 -42.65 -2.83
N ASP A 898 -13.30 -42.32 -3.41
CA ASP A 898 -12.22 -43.29 -3.71
C ASP A 898 -10.93 -42.52 -4.08
N MET A 899 -10.06 -42.29 -3.08
CA MET A 899 -8.69 -41.81 -3.31
C MET A 899 -7.82 -42.99 -3.75
N VAL A 900 -7.29 -42.93 -4.98
CA VAL A 900 -6.20 -43.80 -5.45
C VAL A 900 -4.90 -43.28 -4.85
N GLU A 901 -4.25 -44.07 -3.99
CA GLU A 901 -2.89 -43.78 -3.51
C GLU A 901 -1.88 -44.15 -4.60
N TRP A 902 -0.94 -43.23 -4.85
CA TRP A 902 0.15 -43.41 -5.81
C TRP A 902 1.45 -43.66 -5.04
N SER A 903 2.11 -44.79 -5.29
CA SER A 903 3.42 -45.09 -4.70
C SER A 903 4.50 -45.16 -5.78
N SER A 904 5.65 -44.51 -5.53
CA SER A 904 6.83 -44.61 -6.38
C SER A 904 7.52 -45.95 -6.21
N VAL A 905 7.79 -46.66 -7.30
CA VAL A 905 8.68 -47.84 -7.30
C VAL A 905 9.95 -47.50 -8.07
N GLU A 906 11.09 -47.70 -7.43
CA GLU A 906 12.41 -47.45 -7.99
C GLU A 906 12.82 -48.66 -8.85
N ASN A 907 13.05 -48.45 -10.15
CA ASN A 907 13.67 -49.49 -10.99
C ASN A 907 15.10 -49.75 -10.52
N ALA A 908 15.57 -51.00 -10.62
CA ALA A 908 16.85 -51.45 -10.05
C ALA A 908 18.11 -50.73 -10.59
N ASP A 909 17.98 -49.87 -11.59
CA ASP A 909 19.06 -49.04 -12.15
C ASP A 909 18.98 -47.55 -11.76
N GLY A 910 17.95 -47.13 -11.02
CA GLY A 910 17.82 -45.77 -10.45
C GLY A 910 17.57 -44.66 -11.48
N THR A 911 17.12 -44.98 -12.71
CA THR A 911 17.04 -43.98 -13.79
C THR A 911 15.63 -43.55 -14.21
N THR A 912 14.56 -44.18 -13.70
CA THR A 912 13.17 -43.82 -14.01
C THR A 912 12.22 -44.10 -12.84
N PHE A 913 11.28 -43.18 -12.59
CA PHE A 913 10.13 -43.38 -11.70
C PHE A 913 8.88 -43.62 -12.55
N GLU A 914 8.32 -44.82 -12.49
CA GLU A 914 6.98 -45.11 -13.04
C GLU A 914 5.94 -45.01 -11.93
N TRP A 915 4.88 -44.24 -12.17
CA TRP A 915 3.73 -44.13 -11.26
C TRP A 915 2.69 -45.19 -11.64
N MET A 916 2.54 -46.22 -10.81
CA MET A 916 1.51 -47.24 -11.00
C MET A 916 0.39 -47.06 -9.96
N PRO A 917 -0.89 -47.14 -10.36
CA PRO A 917 -2.00 -47.15 -9.42
C PRO A 917 -2.00 -48.47 -8.63
N VAL A 918 -2.10 -48.40 -7.30
CA VAL A 918 -2.21 -49.58 -6.44
C VAL A 918 -3.70 -49.86 -6.19
N GLU A 919 -4.22 -50.98 -6.69
CA GLU A 919 -5.55 -51.46 -6.30
C GLU A 919 -5.50 -51.92 -4.84
N LYS A 920 -6.41 -51.41 -3.99
CA LYS A 920 -6.61 -51.92 -2.63
C LYS A 920 -7.23 -53.32 -2.71
N GLU A 921 -6.58 -54.32 -2.10
CA GLU A 921 -7.24 -55.59 -1.72
C GLU A 921 -8.22 -55.42 -0.56
#